data_AF-A0A372R0M9-F1
#
_entry.id   AF-A0A372R0M9-F1
#
_cell.length_a   1.000
_cell.length_b   1.000
_cell.length_c   1.000
_cell.angle_alpha   90.00
_cell.angle_beta   90.00
_cell.angle_gamma   90.00
#
_symmetry.space_group_name_H-M   'P 1'
#
loop_
_entity.id
_entity.type
_entity.pdbx_description
1 polymer ?
#
loop_
_entity_poly.entity_id
_entity_poly.type
_entity_poly.pdbx_seq_one_letter_code
_entity_poly.pdbx_strand_id
1 'polypeptide(L)'
;MTFRRDSVNTCPLDIREDKYYNKHQLIKTVTKGIQLEKNILPLHYISRPEITDKLKKIFEKPFLSKYYIIYGDHGIGKTTLIKTVLKEIDQGVIYVNIPTNLNNLNEAFEKAFNFKFHGFILTKYILQKIFDKNFEFKFFNWIESLEILKESAEIYKKKYNKPLIIIYDNADRLITEDLKILKTFQNHAISNAKINRYISIFVCNNNNTLEKLSSLYKHYHYYQSIEEIDKLNKEESMNYLVNKRGINITDAENLYELVGGHILNLKNIADKFLFIKESFKVKMSYNTINHHFYKNVLFRFFLPSFLKKFTARQLLIPIKISIGGFVIVDIFYTLYQDKFDKYYFSKVIEKGTQPEVNISSLQYISQPEIVEHFKRIFKPNKNQSLYHVICGEHGTGKTTLIKTALKEDGQGVIYINIPTNLNELDETFNKALKNFKVLPSGSLLKQLAQKILYFKTNSKTVIKWEDNLEAFKNGAKRYKMKHGNPPVIIYDNVDRLVPKHTKVLDILQEDAKDNADDMKYIAVFVSNKTSAFKRMKLRTNAWTRVSKPVVEINNLSKEESINYLVNKRGIIDITEAEKLYELVGGCIMDLETVADEFLNLKQSFEEIKQQKFIEIDNEFNIAKLHKNQPNHEAGKHIIKALNSNGMLDYLTYSELFNNLEEANKVLETNIFAYHPIKNIITFNSRAIECYIRENADIFI
;
A
#
# COMPACT_ATOMS: atom_id res chain seq x y z
N MET A 1 45.83 28.85 48.15
CA MET A 1 45.56 27.53 48.78
C MET A 1 44.37 27.75 49.70
N THR A 2 43.20 27.10 49.60
CA THR A 2 42.87 25.75 49.12
C THR A 2 41.40 25.73 48.70
N PHE A 3 41.12 25.08 47.56
CA PHE A 3 39.78 24.78 47.03
C PHE A 3 39.07 23.72 47.89
N ARG A 4 37.74 23.84 48.08
CA ARG A 4 36.86 22.67 48.11
C ARG A 4 35.46 23.00 47.57
N ARG A 5 34.99 22.06 46.75
CA ARG A 5 33.85 22.06 45.83
C ARG A 5 32.70 21.21 46.41
N ASP A 6 31.50 21.54 45.96
CA ASP A 6 30.33 20.69 45.69
C ASP A 6 29.43 20.14 46.82
N SER A 7 28.18 20.60 46.84
CA SER A 7 27.01 19.79 46.49
C SER A 7 25.72 20.61 46.57
N VAL A 8 25.30 21.21 45.45
CA VAL A 8 23.92 21.71 45.30
C VAL A 8 23.09 20.57 44.71
N ASN A 9 22.25 19.99 45.57
CA ASN A 9 21.15 19.11 45.19
C ASN A 9 20.25 19.81 44.17
N THR A 10 20.30 19.38 42.91
CA THR A 10 19.26 19.67 41.93
C THR A 10 18.23 18.53 41.98
N CYS A 11 17.00 18.88 42.33
CA CYS A 11 15.88 17.94 42.38
C CYS A 11 15.58 17.34 40.99
N PRO A 12 15.34 16.02 40.88
CA PRO A 12 14.77 15.39 39.69
C PRO A 12 13.23 15.53 39.73
N LEU A 13 12.72 16.75 39.55
CA LEU A 13 11.30 17.04 39.38
C LEU A 13 11.03 17.36 37.90
N ASP A 14 10.62 16.33 37.14
CA ASP A 14 9.61 16.45 36.05
C ASP A 14 9.39 15.11 35.30
N ILE A 15 10.34 14.17 35.32
CA ILE A 15 10.21 12.91 34.56
C ILE A 15 9.22 11.92 35.23
N ARG A 16 9.07 11.99 36.55
CA ARG A 16 8.20 11.07 37.31
C ARG A 16 6.73 11.44 37.22
N GLU A 17 6.39 12.74 37.15
CA GLU A 17 5.00 13.20 37.08
C GLU A 17 4.38 12.91 35.71
N ASP A 18 5.14 13.10 34.62
CA ASP A 18 4.72 12.80 33.24
C ASP A 18 4.39 11.32 33.01
N LYS A 19 5.25 10.43 33.53
CA LYS A 19 5.03 8.98 33.48
C LYS A 19 3.79 8.57 34.28
N TYR A 20 3.55 9.21 35.41
CA TYR A 20 2.35 8.99 36.23
C TYR A 20 1.08 9.49 35.54
N TYR A 21 1.11 10.65 34.88
CA TYR A 21 -0.04 11.22 34.18
C TYR A 21 -0.47 10.39 32.97
N ASN A 22 0.48 10.01 32.09
CA ASN A 22 0.21 9.17 30.93
C ASN A 22 -0.31 7.77 31.34
N LYS A 23 0.26 7.20 32.40
CA LYS A 23 -0.19 5.95 33.00
C LYS A 23 -1.63 6.06 33.54
N HIS A 24 -1.96 7.11 34.29
CA HIS A 24 -3.31 7.33 34.81
C HIS A 24 -4.35 7.54 33.69
N GLN A 25 -4.03 8.30 32.66
CA GLN A 25 -4.93 8.52 31.52
C GLN A 25 -5.12 7.25 30.68
N LEU A 26 -4.05 6.48 30.43
CA LEU A 26 -4.14 5.22 29.71
C LEU A 26 -4.97 4.19 30.48
N ILE A 27 -4.76 4.07 31.80
CA ILE A 27 -5.61 3.28 32.70
C ILE A 27 -7.07 3.73 32.59
N LYS A 28 -7.34 5.04 32.60
CA LYS A 28 -8.70 5.60 32.48
C LYS A 28 -9.35 5.30 31.13
N THR A 29 -8.58 5.32 30.04
CA THR A 29 -9.06 5.02 28.69
C THR A 29 -9.35 3.53 28.51
N VAL A 30 -8.43 2.66 28.94
CA VAL A 30 -8.61 1.20 28.91
C VAL A 30 -9.79 0.79 29.82
N THR A 31 -9.96 1.42 30.98
CA THR A 31 -11.06 1.13 31.92
C THR A 31 -12.42 1.68 31.51
N LYS A 32 -12.48 2.65 30.59
CA LYS A 32 -13.75 3.11 29.98
C LYS A 32 -14.26 2.18 28.87
N GLY A 33 -13.46 1.19 28.48
CA GLY A 33 -13.76 0.29 27.38
C GLY A 33 -13.42 0.94 26.04
N ILE A 34 -12.44 0.38 25.34
CA ILE A 34 -12.15 0.80 23.97
C ILE A 34 -13.24 0.21 23.08
N GLN A 35 -14.11 1.07 22.53
CA GLN A 35 -15.07 0.66 21.51
C GLN A 35 -14.36 0.65 20.15
N LEU A 36 -14.41 -0.49 19.46
CA LEU A 36 -14.04 -0.56 18.04
C LEU A 36 -14.97 0.37 17.24
N GLU A 37 -14.40 1.14 16.29
CA GLU A 37 -15.22 1.89 15.32
C GLU A 37 -16.25 0.94 14.69
N LYS A 38 -17.53 1.35 14.66
CA LYS A 38 -18.61 0.62 13.99
C LYS A 38 -18.34 0.55 12.48
N ASN A 39 -17.51 -0.38 12.05
CA ASN A 39 -17.33 -0.70 10.64
C ASN A 39 -18.59 -1.41 10.13
N ILE A 40 -19.11 -1.00 8.98
CA ILE A 40 -20.24 -1.67 8.32
C ILE A 40 -19.82 -3.12 8.01
N LEU A 41 -20.66 -4.11 8.35
CA LEU A 41 -20.42 -5.51 7.95
C LEU A 41 -20.28 -5.56 6.42
N PRO A 42 -19.31 -6.33 5.87
CA PRO A 42 -19.26 -6.53 4.43
C PRO A 42 -20.63 -7.00 3.93
N LEU A 43 -21.09 -6.47 2.79
CA LEU A 43 -22.43 -6.74 2.22
C LEU A 43 -22.71 -8.25 2.00
N HIS A 44 -21.65 -9.07 2.01
CA HIS A 44 -21.71 -10.53 1.81
C HIS A 44 -20.93 -11.30 2.89
N TYR A 45 -21.01 -10.87 4.16
CA TYR A 45 -20.49 -11.64 5.28
C TYR A 45 -21.16 -13.02 5.37
N ILE A 46 -20.33 -14.05 5.56
CA ILE A 46 -20.78 -15.44 5.73
C ILE A 46 -20.80 -15.72 7.22
N SER A 47 -21.99 -15.97 7.77
CA SER A 47 -22.14 -16.31 9.18
C SER A 47 -21.52 -17.67 9.46
N ARG A 48 -20.73 -17.77 10.52
CA ARG A 48 -20.13 -19.03 11.00
C ARG A 48 -20.53 -19.25 12.46
N PRO A 49 -21.80 -19.62 12.73
CA PRO A 49 -22.38 -19.59 14.08
C PRO A 49 -21.59 -20.43 15.07
N GLU A 50 -21.15 -21.64 14.71
CA GLU A 50 -20.37 -22.50 15.61
C GLU A 50 -19.04 -21.86 16.04
N ILE A 51 -18.29 -21.29 15.10
CA ILE A 51 -17.01 -20.62 15.40
C ILE A 51 -17.26 -19.31 16.13
N THR A 52 -18.30 -18.57 15.75
CA THR A 52 -18.75 -17.36 16.46
C THR A 52 -19.05 -17.69 17.92
N ASP A 53 -19.78 -18.77 18.21
CA ASP A 53 -20.13 -19.18 19.56
C ASP A 53 -18.90 -19.67 20.35
N LYS A 54 -17.97 -20.36 19.70
CA LYS A 54 -16.66 -20.70 20.30
C LYS A 54 -15.89 -19.44 20.69
N LEU A 55 -15.78 -18.46 19.79
CA LEU A 55 -15.11 -17.19 20.06
C LEU A 55 -15.81 -16.40 21.16
N LYS A 56 -17.15 -16.32 21.16
CA LYS A 56 -17.92 -15.70 22.25
C LYS A 56 -17.63 -16.37 23.59
N LYS A 57 -17.62 -17.70 23.64
CA LYS A 57 -17.24 -18.45 24.85
C LYS A 57 -15.81 -18.13 25.31
N ILE A 58 -14.87 -17.88 24.40
CA ILE A 58 -13.51 -17.44 24.75
C ILE A 58 -13.54 -16.04 25.37
N PHE A 59 -14.36 -15.15 24.81
CA PHE A 59 -14.45 -13.75 25.24
C PHE A 59 -15.28 -13.53 26.51
N GLU A 60 -16.23 -14.42 26.82
CA GLU A 60 -17.13 -14.34 27.98
C GLU A 60 -16.61 -15.13 29.19
N LYS A 61 -15.59 -15.99 29.03
CA LYS A 61 -15.09 -16.83 30.12
C LYS A 61 -14.19 -16.06 31.09
N PRO A 62 -14.49 -16.06 32.40
CA PRO A 62 -13.74 -15.23 33.34
C PRO A 62 -12.37 -15.79 33.75
N PHE A 63 -12.08 -17.10 33.58
CA PHE A 63 -10.84 -17.70 34.12
C PHE A 63 -10.29 -18.85 33.27
N LEU A 64 -9.53 -18.53 32.23
CA LEU A 64 -8.64 -19.51 31.59
C LEU A 64 -7.20 -19.03 31.73
N SER A 65 -6.36 -19.88 32.31
CA SER A 65 -4.91 -19.73 32.37
C SER A 65 -4.30 -20.03 31.00
N LYS A 66 -4.81 -19.39 29.94
CA LYS A 66 -4.39 -19.61 28.57
C LYS A 66 -4.36 -18.32 27.76
N TYR A 67 -3.40 -18.25 26.84
CA TYR A 67 -3.48 -17.36 25.68
C TYR A 67 -3.95 -18.19 24.47
N TYR A 68 -4.58 -17.52 23.51
CA TYR A 68 -5.18 -18.17 22.35
C TYR A 68 -4.40 -17.87 21.09
N ILE A 69 -4.36 -18.83 20.19
CA ILE A 69 -3.91 -18.64 18.81
C ILE A 69 -5.08 -19.01 17.92
N ILE A 70 -5.53 -18.05 17.13
CA ILE A 70 -6.50 -18.26 16.06
C ILE A 70 -5.71 -18.41 14.77
N TYR A 71 -5.76 -19.61 14.19
CA TYR A 71 -4.99 -19.98 13.01
C TYR A 71 -5.90 -20.33 11.83
N GLY A 72 -5.38 -20.21 10.62
CA GLY A 72 -6.00 -20.74 9.40
C GLY A 72 -5.42 -20.06 8.16
N ASP A 73 -5.73 -20.56 6.97
CA ASP A 73 -5.24 -20.00 5.70
C ASP A 73 -5.58 -18.50 5.53
N HIS A 74 -4.75 -17.77 4.79
CA HIS A 74 -5.04 -16.38 4.43
C HIS A 74 -6.32 -16.29 3.59
N GLY A 75 -7.22 -15.33 3.87
CA GLY A 75 -8.41 -15.10 3.05
C GLY A 75 -9.66 -15.92 3.43
N ILE A 76 -9.60 -16.72 4.50
CA ILE A 76 -10.75 -17.45 5.05
C ILE A 76 -11.67 -16.62 5.98
N GLY A 77 -11.44 -15.30 6.08
CA GLY A 77 -12.30 -14.40 6.83
C GLY A 77 -12.05 -14.30 8.35
N LYS A 78 -10.88 -14.74 8.87
CA LYS A 78 -10.56 -14.66 10.32
C LYS A 78 -10.74 -13.26 10.91
N THR A 79 -10.09 -12.25 10.33
CA THR A 79 -10.20 -10.84 10.75
C THR A 79 -11.65 -10.35 10.72
N THR A 80 -12.40 -10.72 9.68
CA THR A 80 -13.82 -10.36 9.55
C THR A 80 -14.67 -11.02 10.63
N LEU A 81 -14.42 -12.31 10.91
CA LEU A 81 -15.12 -13.07 11.94
C LEU A 81 -14.87 -12.46 13.32
N ILE A 82 -13.60 -12.28 13.69
CA ILE A 82 -13.21 -11.66 14.97
C ILE A 82 -13.85 -10.28 15.11
N LYS A 83 -13.69 -9.39 14.12
CA LYS A 83 -14.31 -8.05 14.16
C LYS A 83 -15.84 -8.11 14.27
N THR A 84 -16.48 -9.16 13.77
CA THR A 84 -17.94 -9.35 13.89
C THR A 84 -18.32 -9.72 15.31
N VAL A 85 -17.66 -10.71 15.90
CA VAL A 85 -17.90 -11.11 17.30
C VAL A 85 -17.63 -9.95 18.26
N LEU A 86 -16.58 -9.16 18.01
CA LEU A 86 -16.23 -8.01 18.83
C LEU A 86 -17.27 -6.88 18.82
N LYS A 87 -18.18 -6.82 17.84
CA LYS A 87 -19.29 -5.86 17.85
C LYS A 87 -20.37 -6.21 18.87
N GLU A 88 -20.46 -7.48 19.23
CA GLU A 88 -21.47 -8.00 20.17
C GLU A 88 -20.95 -7.99 21.61
N ILE A 89 -19.66 -7.72 21.82
CA ILE A 89 -19.03 -7.67 23.15
C ILE A 89 -18.97 -6.24 23.67
N ASP A 90 -19.66 -6.00 24.78
CA ASP A 90 -19.69 -4.71 25.45
C ASP A 90 -18.39 -4.47 26.22
N GLN A 91 -17.45 -3.73 25.61
CA GLN A 91 -16.24 -3.16 26.24
C GLN A 91 -15.19 -4.18 26.75
N GLY A 92 -13.92 -3.73 26.77
CA GLY A 92 -12.80 -4.49 27.36
C GLY A 92 -11.92 -5.25 26.36
N VAL A 93 -12.00 -4.88 25.08
CA VAL A 93 -11.16 -5.46 24.04
C VAL A 93 -10.23 -4.41 23.46
N ILE A 94 -8.96 -4.75 23.34
CA ILE A 94 -7.93 -3.96 22.69
C ILE A 94 -7.52 -4.69 21.41
N TYR A 95 -7.73 -4.05 20.28
CA TYR A 95 -7.41 -4.63 18.97
C TYR A 95 -6.18 -3.97 18.38
N VAL A 96 -5.08 -4.71 18.31
CA VAL A 96 -3.81 -4.25 17.73
C VAL A 96 -3.63 -4.94 16.38
N ASN A 97 -3.74 -4.18 15.29
CA ASN A 97 -3.36 -4.67 13.97
C ASN A 97 -1.84 -4.49 13.80
N ILE A 98 -1.09 -5.59 13.73
CA ILE A 98 0.38 -5.52 13.60
C ILE A 98 0.74 -4.93 12.22
N PRO A 99 1.51 -3.83 12.17
CA PRO A 99 1.87 -3.18 10.91
C PRO A 99 2.90 -4.03 10.15
N THR A 100 2.98 -3.84 8.83
CA THR A 100 3.98 -4.50 7.98
C THR A 100 5.39 -4.03 8.31
N ASN A 101 5.58 -2.75 8.62
CA ASN A 101 6.85 -2.17 9.09
C ASN A 101 6.82 -2.05 10.63
N LEU A 102 7.64 -2.82 11.34
CA LEU A 102 7.59 -2.87 12.80
C LEU A 102 8.10 -1.58 13.47
N ASN A 103 8.73 -0.65 12.76
CA ASN A 103 9.02 0.69 13.30
C ASN A 103 7.73 1.45 13.66
N ASN A 104 6.61 1.11 13.03
CA ASN A 104 5.30 1.72 13.28
C ASN A 104 4.51 0.98 14.38
N LEU A 105 5.12 0.02 15.07
CA LEU A 105 4.44 -0.77 16.10
C LEU A 105 3.93 0.11 17.25
N ASN A 106 4.70 1.13 17.66
CA ASN A 106 4.25 2.09 18.66
C ASN A 106 2.97 2.82 18.24
N GLU A 107 2.88 3.26 16.97
CA GLU A 107 1.69 3.91 16.41
C GLU A 107 0.49 2.95 16.37
N ALA A 108 0.73 1.66 16.09
CA ALA A 108 -0.33 0.64 16.14
C ALA A 108 -0.91 0.48 17.55
N PHE A 109 -0.07 0.51 18.59
CA PHE A 109 -0.54 0.53 19.98
C PHE A 109 -1.24 1.85 20.34
N GLU A 110 -0.72 3.00 19.94
CA GLU A 110 -1.38 4.30 20.13
C GLU A 110 -2.80 4.32 19.56
N LYS A 111 -2.95 3.83 18.31
CA LYS A 111 -4.24 3.67 17.64
C LYS A 111 -5.14 2.70 18.40
N ALA A 112 -4.61 1.54 18.80
CA ALA A 112 -5.37 0.53 19.55
C ALA A 112 -5.85 1.04 20.91
N PHE A 113 -5.07 1.90 21.58
CA PHE A 113 -5.44 2.52 22.85
C PHE A 113 -6.32 3.76 22.70
N ASN A 114 -6.55 4.25 21.47
CA ASN A 114 -7.14 5.56 21.21
C ASN A 114 -6.45 6.68 22.03
N PHE A 115 -5.13 6.59 22.15
CA PHE A 115 -4.30 7.47 22.98
C PHE A 115 -3.03 7.82 22.21
N LYS A 116 -2.83 9.12 21.94
CA LYS A 116 -1.55 9.62 21.41
C LYS A 116 -0.62 9.86 22.58
N PHE A 117 0.48 9.11 22.68
CA PHE A 117 1.51 9.38 23.68
C PHE A 117 2.07 10.78 23.43
N HIS A 118 1.68 11.75 24.26
CA HIS A 118 2.28 13.09 24.21
C HIS A 118 3.69 13.00 24.79
N GLY A 119 4.65 12.63 23.95
CA GLY A 119 6.02 13.09 24.15
C GLY A 119 6.01 14.58 23.81
N PHE A 120 6.14 15.45 24.81
CA PHE A 120 6.31 16.88 24.55
C PHE A 120 7.54 17.07 23.65
N ILE A 121 7.30 17.29 22.36
CA ILE A 121 8.31 17.64 21.35
C ILE A 121 9.14 18.83 21.84
N LEU A 122 8.50 19.73 22.60
CA LEU A 122 9.10 20.90 23.21
C LEU A 122 10.16 20.54 24.28
N THR A 123 9.91 19.56 25.15
CA THR A 123 10.85 19.14 26.20
C THR A 123 12.07 18.43 25.61
N LYS A 124 11.87 17.60 24.57
CA LYS A 124 12.97 17.01 23.78
C LYS A 124 13.83 18.08 23.12
N TYR A 125 13.20 19.08 22.50
CA TYR A 125 13.88 20.16 21.78
C TYR A 125 14.63 21.11 22.73
N ILE A 126 14.04 21.44 23.88
CA ILE A 126 14.63 22.31 24.91
C ILE A 126 15.80 21.59 25.59
N LEU A 127 15.65 20.31 25.97
CA LEU A 127 16.72 19.58 26.67
C LEU A 127 17.88 19.18 25.77
N GLN A 128 17.65 18.85 24.48
CA GLN A 128 18.73 18.65 23.51
C GLN A 128 19.59 19.90 23.33
N LYS A 129 18.98 21.08 23.35
CA LYS A 129 19.70 22.36 23.24
C LYS A 129 20.38 22.80 24.54
N ILE A 130 19.86 22.41 25.71
CA ILE A 130 20.43 22.81 27.01
C ILE A 130 21.61 21.91 27.41
N PHE A 131 21.56 20.61 27.11
CA PHE A 131 22.53 19.64 27.66
C PHE A 131 23.57 19.12 26.67
N ASP A 132 23.57 19.59 25.41
CA ASP A 132 24.55 19.29 24.35
C ASP A 132 24.98 17.81 24.28
N LYS A 133 24.02 16.93 24.55
CA LYS A 133 24.14 15.48 24.48
C LYS A 133 22.98 14.97 23.65
N ASN A 134 23.26 14.00 22.79
CA ASN A 134 22.26 13.13 22.19
C ASN A 134 21.60 12.30 23.31
N PHE A 135 20.69 12.91 24.05
CA PHE A 135 19.77 12.17 24.90
C PHE A 135 18.81 11.43 23.98
N GLU A 136 19.07 10.14 23.76
CA GLU A 136 18.03 9.20 23.33
C GLU A 136 16.99 9.10 24.44
N PHE A 137 16.00 9.98 24.40
CA PHE A 137 14.79 9.74 25.17
C PHE A 137 14.05 8.55 24.55
N LYS A 138 14.16 7.39 25.19
CA LYS A 138 13.23 6.27 25.01
C LYS A 138 11.85 6.69 25.54
N PHE A 139 11.13 7.51 24.78
CA PHE A 139 9.72 7.77 25.05
C PHE A 139 8.94 6.50 24.75
N PHE A 140 8.16 6.07 25.74
CA PHE A 140 7.07 5.07 25.70
C PHE A 140 7.13 4.06 24.54
N ASN A 141 7.79 2.93 24.80
CA ASN A 141 7.89 1.81 23.88
C ASN A 141 6.63 0.92 23.99
N TRP A 142 6.22 0.20 22.95
CA TRP A 142 5.18 -0.83 23.01
C TRP A 142 5.41 -1.82 24.17
N ILE A 143 6.67 -2.05 24.58
CA ILE A 143 7.03 -2.80 25.79
C ILE A 143 6.44 -2.17 27.06
N GLU A 144 6.56 -0.85 27.23
CA GLU A 144 6.00 -0.12 28.36
C GLU A 144 4.46 -0.10 28.32
N SER A 145 3.90 -0.07 27.12
CA SER A 145 2.45 -0.23 26.92
C SER A 145 1.95 -1.59 27.43
N LEU A 146 2.72 -2.67 27.22
CA LEU A 146 2.37 -4.01 27.73
C LEU A 146 2.45 -4.10 29.25
N GLU A 147 3.35 -3.33 29.89
CA GLU A 147 3.38 -3.24 31.36
C GLU A 147 2.17 -2.48 31.92
N ILE A 148 1.83 -1.34 31.33
CA ILE A 148 0.66 -0.56 31.79
C ILE A 148 -0.65 -1.29 31.50
N LEU A 149 -0.69 -2.10 30.44
CA LEU A 149 -1.79 -3.00 30.16
C LEU A 149 -2.04 -3.98 31.32
N LYS A 150 -0.99 -4.51 31.96
CA LYS A 150 -1.14 -5.41 33.12
C LYS A 150 -1.87 -4.73 34.27
N GLU A 151 -1.45 -3.50 34.60
CA GLU A 151 -2.07 -2.73 35.69
C GLU A 151 -3.51 -2.32 35.34
N SER A 152 -3.74 -1.91 34.10
CA SER A 152 -5.07 -1.54 33.61
C SER A 152 -6.02 -2.72 33.61
N ALA A 153 -5.54 -3.92 33.27
CA ALA A 153 -6.32 -5.15 33.28
C ALA A 153 -6.78 -5.53 34.69
N GLU A 154 -5.94 -5.36 35.72
CA GLU A 154 -6.34 -5.62 37.12
C GLU A 154 -7.46 -4.67 37.58
N ILE A 155 -7.36 -3.39 37.23
CA ILE A 155 -8.39 -2.40 37.55
C ILE A 155 -9.68 -2.70 36.79
N TYR A 156 -9.57 -3.03 35.51
CA TYR A 156 -10.71 -3.43 34.67
C TYR A 156 -11.42 -4.67 35.25
N LYS A 157 -10.64 -5.69 35.61
CA LYS A 157 -11.13 -6.93 36.20
C LYS A 157 -11.87 -6.67 37.51
N LYS A 158 -11.32 -5.84 38.40
CA LYS A 158 -12.01 -5.45 39.66
C LYS A 158 -13.32 -4.70 39.40
N LYS A 159 -13.36 -3.85 38.37
CA LYS A 159 -14.51 -2.99 38.09
C LYS A 159 -15.66 -3.74 37.40
N TYR A 160 -15.36 -4.63 36.46
CA TYR A 160 -16.37 -5.27 35.60
C TYR A 160 -16.50 -6.79 35.81
N ASN A 161 -15.74 -7.36 36.75
CA ASN A 161 -15.70 -8.80 37.04
C ASN A 161 -15.47 -9.68 35.79
N LYS A 162 -14.69 -9.17 34.82
CA LYS A 162 -14.34 -9.86 33.58
C LYS A 162 -12.91 -9.49 33.13
N PRO A 163 -12.17 -10.40 32.48
CA PRO A 163 -10.82 -10.12 32.02
C PRO A 163 -10.81 -9.11 30.87
N LEU A 164 -9.73 -8.34 30.80
CA LEU A 164 -9.41 -7.56 29.61
C LEU A 164 -8.93 -8.51 28.50
N ILE A 165 -9.18 -8.18 27.23
CA ILE A 165 -8.77 -8.99 26.09
C ILE A 165 -7.91 -8.13 25.17
N ILE A 166 -6.75 -8.66 24.76
CA ILE A 166 -5.92 -8.05 23.73
C ILE A 166 -5.76 -9.00 22.54
N ILE A 167 -5.99 -8.47 21.34
CA ILE A 167 -5.93 -9.21 20.09
C ILE A 167 -4.80 -8.63 19.25
N TYR A 168 -3.84 -9.48 18.89
CA TYR A 168 -2.75 -9.18 17.96
C TYR A 168 -3.10 -9.77 16.59
N ASP A 169 -3.69 -8.95 15.72
CA ASP A 169 -4.04 -9.38 14.36
C ASP A 169 -2.82 -9.29 13.43
N ASN A 170 -2.74 -10.19 12.44
CA ASN A 170 -1.59 -10.36 11.55
C ASN A 170 -0.26 -10.63 12.30
N ALA A 171 -0.30 -11.49 13.32
CA ALA A 171 0.87 -11.82 14.13
C ALA A 171 2.03 -12.46 13.33
N ASP A 172 1.76 -12.99 12.12
CA ASP A 172 2.79 -13.49 11.21
C ASP A 172 3.86 -12.44 10.88
N ARG A 173 3.49 -11.15 10.89
CA ARG A 173 4.39 -10.01 10.62
C ARG A 173 5.49 -9.85 11.67
N LEU A 174 5.24 -10.34 12.90
CA LEU A 174 6.23 -10.32 13.97
C LEU A 174 7.39 -11.31 13.71
N ILE A 175 7.21 -12.29 12.82
CA ILE A 175 8.24 -13.29 12.48
C ILE A 175 9.12 -12.82 11.34
N THR A 176 8.55 -12.10 10.38
CA THR A 176 9.22 -11.75 9.13
C THR A 176 10.35 -10.74 9.31
N GLU A 177 10.35 -9.95 10.39
CA GLU A 177 11.36 -8.90 10.62
C GLU A 177 12.28 -9.18 11.83
N ASP A 178 11.77 -9.58 13.00
CA ASP A 178 12.61 -9.86 14.19
C ASP A 178 11.96 -10.85 15.17
N LEU A 179 12.56 -12.05 15.25
CA LEU A 179 12.12 -13.12 16.15
C LEU A 179 12.15 -12.72 17.64
N LYS A 180 12.96 -11.72 18.04
CA LYS A 180 13.01 -11.22 19.43
C LYS A 180 11.73 -10.50 19.82
N ILE A 181 11.08 -9.81 18.88
CA ILE A 181 9.83 -9.10 19.13
C ILE A 181 8.73 -10.12 19.40
N LEU A 182 8.57 -11.14 18.54
CA LEU A 182 7.61 -12.23 18.78
C LEU A 182 7.81 -12.88 20.15
N LYS A 183 9.07 -13.23 20.50
CA LYS A 183 9.41 -13.79 21.82
C LYS A 183 8.94 -12.92 22.97
N THR A 184 9.04 -11.60 22.85
CA THR A 184 8.63 -10.67 23.89
C THR A 184 7.11 -10.66 24.08
N PHE A 185 6.35 -10.60 22.98
CA PHE A 185 4.89 -10.68 23.02
C PHE A 185 4.42 -12.00 23.62
N GLN A 186 5.04 -13.11 23.22
CA GLN A 186 4.71 -14.43 23.72
C GLN A 186 5.05 -14.59 25.21
N ASN A 187 6.21 -14.11 25.65
CA ASN A 187 6.59 -14.14 27.07
C ASN A 187 5.60 -13.36 27.94
N HIS A 188 5.12 -12.22 27.46
CA HIS A 188 4.04 -11.50 28.14
C HIS A 188 2.74 -12.31 28.15
N ALA A 189 2.31 -12.86 27.01
CA ALA A 189 1.11 -13.69 26.95
C ALA A 189 1.16 -14.88 27.94
N ILE A 190 2.28 -15.60 28.00
CA ILE A 190 2.52 -16.71 28.95
C ILE A 190 2.50 -16.21 30.39
N SER A 191 3.22 -15.13 30.69
CA SER A 191 3.27 -14.55 32.03
C SER A 191 1.87 -14.15 32.52
N ASN A 192 1.06 -13.56 31.65
CA ASN A 192 -0.29 -13.11 31.98
C ASN A 192 -1.29 -14.25 32.10
N ALA A 193 -1.15 -15.30 31.29
CA ALA A 193 -1.94 -16.52 31.39
C ALA A 193 -1.68 -17.25 32.73
N LYS A 194 -0.44 -17.27 33.23
CA LYS A 194 -0.12 -17.88 34.54
C LYS A 194 -0.83 -17.21 35.72
N ILE A 195 -1.00 -15.90 35.65
CA ILE A 195 -1.53 -15.08 36.75
C ILE A 195 -2.95 -14.56 36.49
N ASN A 196 -3.60 -15.03 35.42
CA ASN A 196 -4.97 -14.69 35.02
C ASN A 196 -5.27 -13.18 34.99
N ARG A 197 -4.35 -12.40 34.39
CA ARG A 197 -4.46 -10.93 34.30
C ARG A 197 -5.34 -10.44 33.16
N TYR A 198 -5.02 -10.87 31.94
CA TYR A 198 -5.79 -10.57 30.73
C TYR A 198 -5.59 -11.68 29.70
N ILE A 199 -6.53 -11.81 28.76
CA ILE A 199 -6.48 -12.79 27.70
C ILE A 199 -5.73 -12.20 26.50
N SER A 200 -4.69 -12.89 26.05
CA SER A 200 -3.97 -12.56 24.80
C SER A 200 -4.41 -13.48 23.68
N ILE A 201 -4.66 -12.93 22.49
CA ILE A 201 -5.06 -13.69 21.31
C ILE A 201 -4.17 -13.30 20.14
N PHE A 202 -3.51 -14.28 19.53
CA PHE A 202 -2.72 -14.09 18.30
C PHE A 202 -3.52 -14.59 17.11
N VAL A 203 -3.65 -13.79 16.06
CA VAL A 203 -4.29 -14.20 14.80
C VAL A 203 -3.21 -14.42 13.74
N CYS A 204 -3.14 -15.64 13.21
CA CYS A 204 -2.05 -16.09 12.35
C CYS A 204 -2.60 -16.66 11.03
N ASN A 205 -1.89 -16.42 9.94
CA ASN A 205 -2.21 -16.86 8.58
C ASN A 205 -1.29 -17.97 8.06
N ASN A 206 -0.17 -18.27 8.74
CA ASN A 206 0.81 -19.25 8.28
C ASN A 206 1.16 -20.29 9.36
N ASN A 207 1.18 -21.57 8.97
CA ASN A 207 1.64 -22.69 9.80
C ASN A 207 3.02 -22.45 10.41
N ASN A 208 3.95 -21.80 9.70
CA ASN A 208 5.28 -21.45 10.24
C ASN A 208 5.17 -20.54 11.48
N THR A 209 4.19 -19.63 11.51
CA THR A 209 3.93 -18.79 12.68
C THR A 209 3.39 -19.58 13.84
N LEU A 210 2.45 -20.48 13.56
CA LEU A 210 1.90 -21.40 14.55
C LEU A 210 2.99 -22.31 15.14
N GLU A 211 3.83 -22.90 14.29
CA GLU A 211 4.96 -23.74 14.68
C GLU A 211 5.97 -22.97 15.51
N LYS A 212 6.32 -21.73 15.16
CA LYS A 212 7.24 -20.89 15.94
C LYS A 212 6.65 -20.51 17.29
N LEU A 213 5.40 -20.07 17.34
CA LEU A 213 4.69 -19.84 18.59
C LEU A 213 4.62 -21.14 19.43
N SER A 214 4.45 -22.30 18.81
CA SER A 214 4.35 -23.56 19.55
C SER A 214 5.71 -24.13 19.98
N SER A 215 6.77 -23.92 19.19
CA SER A 215 8.09 -24.55 19.40
C SER A 215 9.03 -23.77 20.32
N LEU A 216 8.86 -22.44 20.44
CA LEU A 216 9.74 -21.57 21.23
C LEU A 216 9.84 -21.99 22.71
N TYR A 217 8.83 -22.68 23.24
CA TYR A 217 8.74 -23.06 24.64
C TYR A 217 7.93 -24.36 24.84
N LYS A 218 8.48 -25.49 24.39
CA LYS A 218 7.85 -26.84 24.49
C LYS A 218 7.34 -27.21 25.90
N HIS A 219 7.87 -26.62 26.97
CA HIS A 219 7.42 -26.88 28.35
C HIS A 219 6.18 -26.07 28.79
N TYR A 220 5.63 -25.19 27.93
CA TYR A 220 4.57 -24.25 28.29
C TYR A 220 3.27 -24.41 27.46
N HIS A 221 3.10 -25.52 26.75
CA HIS A 221 1.89 -25.83 25.97
C HIS A 221 0.59 -25.82 26.80
N TYR A 222 0.66 -26.00 28.13
CA TYR A 222 -0.49 -25.96 29.03
C TYR A 222 -1.23 -24.61 29.04
N TYR A 223 -0.54 -23.52 28.69
CA TYR A 223 -1.10 -22.16 28.67
C TYR A 223 -1.54 -21.73 27.27
N GLN A 224 -1.57 -22.62 26.28
CA GLN A 224 -1.93 -22.31 24.90
C GLN A 224 -3.24 -23.01 24.52
N SER A 225 -4.10 -22.30 23.80
CA SER A 225 -5.27 -22.89 23.12
C SER A 225 -5.22 -22.50 21.65
N ILE A 226 -5.35 -23.47 20.76
CA ILE A 226 -5.32 -23.24 19.31
C ILE A 226 -6.74 -23.43 18.80
N GLU A 227 -7.24 -22.44 18.07
CA GLU A 227 -8.50 -22.51 17.34
C GLU A 227 -8.18 -22.39 15.86
N GLU A 228 -8.44 -23.45 15.11
CA GLU A 228 -8.31 -23.44 13.66
C GLU A 228 -9.63 -22.97 13.04
N ILE A 229 -9.51 -22.04 12.10
CA ILE A 229 -10.59 -21.60 11.25
C ILE A 229 -10.34 -22.27 9.90
N ASP A 230 -11.27 -23.12 9.48
CA ASP A 230 -11.17 -23.83 8.21
C ASP A 230 -11.83 -23.07 7.05
N LYS A 231 -11.61 -23.59 5.84
CA LYS A 231 -12.40 -23.24 4.64
C LYS A 231 -13.88 -23.58 4.87
N LEU A 232 -14.75 -23.01 4.05
CA LEU A 232 -16.17 -23.35 4.09
C LEU A 232 -16.38 -24.79 3.60
N ASN A 233 -17.33 -25.49 4.21
CA ASN A 233 -17.79 -26.74 3.65
C ASN A 233 -18.63 -26.46 2.36
N LYS A 234 -18.99 -27.52 1.64
CA LYS A 234 -19.76 -27.40 0.39
C LYS A 234 -21.09 -26.70 0.63
N GLU A 235 -21.83 -27.07 1.68
CA GLU A 235 -23.14 -26.48 2.01
C GLU A 235 -23.05 -24.97 2.30
N GLU A 236 -22.09 -24.55 3.13
CA GLU A 236 -21.83 -23.15 3.45
C GLU A 236 -21.45 -22.34 2.19
N SER A 237 -20.63 -22.94 1.32
CA SER A 237 -20.20 -22.33 0.06
C SER A 237 -21.37 -22.17 -0.92
N MET A 238 -22.22 -23.19 -1.03
CA MET A 238 -23.41 -23.18 -1.87
C MET A 238 -24.43 -22.15 -1.37
N ASN A 239 -24.67 -22.09 -0.06
CA ASN A 239 -25.52 -21.07 0.55
C ASN A 239 -24.99 -19.65 0.26
N TYR A 240 -23.67 -19.45 0.32
CA TYR A 240 -23.06 -18.17 -0.03
C TYR A 240 -23.27 -17.82 -1.52
N LEU A 241 -22.94 -18.71 -2.45
CA LEU A 241 -23.03 -18.44 -3.89
C LEU A 241 -24.49 -18.29 -4.34
N VAL A 242 -25.38 -19.15 -3.88
CA VAL A 242 -26.78 -19.15 -4.32
C VAL A 242 -27.56 -18.06 -3.59
N ASN A 243 -27.62 -18.12 -2.26
CA ASN A 243 -28.55 -17.28 -1.50
C ASN A 243 -28.01 -15.87 -1.23
N LYS A 244 -26.68 -15.69 -1.11
CA LYS A 244 -26.07 -14.36 -0.86
C LYS A 244 -25.58 -13.66 -2.12
N ARG A 245 -25.24 -14.39 -3.18
CA ARG A 245 -24.74 -13.84 -4.45
C ARG A 245 -25.72 -13.98 -5.61
N GLY A 246 -26.80 -14.74 -5.48
CA GLY A 246 -27.81 -14.90 -6.53
C GLY A 246 -27.31 -15.69 -7.75
N ILE A 247 -26.28 -16.51 -7.57
CA ILE A 247 -25.78 -17.42 -8.62
C ILE A 247 -26.71 -18.63 -8.66
N ASN A 248 -27.02 -19.14 -9.86
CA ASN A 248 -27.86 -20.34 -9.95
C ASN A 248 -27.12 -21.55 -9.34
N ILE A 249 -27.87 -22.61 -9.02
CA ILE A 249 -27.31 -23.74 -8.29
C ILE A 249 -26.23 -24.49 -9.09
N THR A 250 -26.43 -24.69 -10.39
CA THR A 250 -25.50 -25.42 -11.27
C THR A 250 -24.18 -24.69 -11.45
N ASP A 251 -24.21 -23.37 -11.68
CA ASP A 251 -23.00 -22.55 -11.79
C ASP A 251 -22.30 -22.46 -10.43
N ALA A 252 -23.06 -22.38 -9.33
CA ALA A 252 -22.48 -22.39 -7.99
C ALA A 252 -21.74 -23.71 -7.67
N GLU A 253 -22.26 -24.86 -8.11
CA GLU A 253 -21.57 -26.16 -7.98
C GLU A 253 -20.27 -26.20 -8.77
N ASN A 254 -20.30 -25.77 -10.03
CA ASN A 254 -19.10 -25.70 -10.88
C ASN A 254 -18.04 -24.74 -10.31
N LEU A 255 -18.47 -23.60 -9.78
CA LEU A 255 -17.58 -22.64 -9.12
C LEU A 255 -16.96 -23.25 -7.84
N TYR A 256 -17.74 -23.97 -7.04
CA TYR A 256 -17.22 -24.65 -5.85
C TYR A 256 -16.22 -25.75 -6.20
N GLU A 257 -16.51 -26.59 -7.21
CA GLU A 257 -15.58 -27.62 -7.71
C GLU A 257 -14.23 -27.00 -8.14
N LEU A 258 -14.28 -25.81 -8.74
CA LEU A 258 -13.09 -25.11 -9.25
C LEU A 258 -12.21 -24.47 -8.17
N VAL A 259 -12.82 -23.84 -7.14
CA VAL A 259 -12.05 -23.05 -6.15
C VAL A 259 -12.14 -23.55 -4.70
N GLY A 260 -12.95 -24.58 -4.46
CA GLY A 260 -13.25 -25.14 -3.16
C GLY A 260 -13.90 -24.14 -2.19
N GLY A 261 -13.84 -24.46 -0.90
CA GLY A 261 -14.43 -23.65 0.19
C GLY A 261 -13.70 -22.36 0.55
N HIS A 262 -12.72 -21.91 -0.24
CA HIS A 262 -11.90 -20.77 0.13
C HIS A 262 -12.69 -19.47 -0.06
N ILE A 263 -13.10 -18.82 1.05
CA ILE A 263 -14.01 -17.65 1.05
C ILE A 263 -13.58 -16.57 0.08
N LEU A 264 -12.30 -16.21 0.08
CA LEU A 264 -11.78 -15.20 -0.83
C LEU A 264 -11.88 -15.63 -2.30
N ASN A 265 -11.62 -16.89 -2.62
CA ASN A 265 -11.66 -17.36 -4.00
C ASN A 265 -13.12 -17.41 -4.49
N LEU A 266 -14.01 -17.95 -3.66
CA LEU A 266 -15.45 -17.94 -3.89
C LEU A 266 -15.99 -16.52 -4.10
N LYS A 267 -15.57 -15.56 -3.26
CA LYS A 267 -15.95 -14.16 -3.41
C LYS A 267 -15.48 -13.60 -4.75
N ASN A 268 -14.18 -13.75 -5.05
CA ASN A 268 -13.55 -13.19 -6.25
C ASN A 268 -14.15 -13.78 -7.53
N ILE A 269 -14.43 -15.08 -7.56
CA ILE A 269 -14.99 -15.73 -8.74
C ILE A 269 -16.47 -15.40 -8.92
N ALA A 270 -17.24 -15.28 -7.83
CA ALA A 270 -18.62 -14.82 -7.86
C ALA A 270 -18.74 -13.37 -8.36
N ASP A 271 -17.87 -12.47 -7.88
CA ASP A 271 -17.83 -11.07 -8.35
C ASP A 271 -17.57 -10.99 -9.85
N LYS A 272 -16.66 -11.83 -10.37
CA LYS A 272 -16.40 -11.91 -11.81
C LYS A 272 -17.57 -12.47 -12.60
N PHE A 273 -18.17 -13.55 -12.12
CA PHE A 273 -19.31 -14.20 -12.77
C PHE A 273 -20.49 -13.21 -12.91
N LEU A 274 -20.76 -12.43 -11.86
CA LEU A 274 -21.78 -11.38 -11.88
C LEU A 274 -21.39 -10.21 -12.80
N PHE A 275 -20.14 -9.76 -12.77
CA PHE A 275 -19.64 -8.69 -13.64
C PHE A 275 -19.76 -9.02 -15.14
N ILE A 276 -19.42 -10.26 -15.53
CA ILE A 276 -19.56 -10.74 -16.92
C ILE A 276 -21.04 -10.84 -17.32
N LYS A 277 -21.92 -11.25 -16.40
CA LYS A 277 -23.37 -11.35 -16.67
C LYS A 277 -24.04 -9.97 -16.76
N GLU A 278 -23.54 -8.99 -16.01
CA GLU A 278 -24.00 -7.59 -16.06
C GLU A 278 -23.51 -6.87 -17.31
N SER A 279 -22.30 -7.14 -17.80
CA SER A 279 -21.79 -6.52 -19.05
C SER A 279 -22.59 -6.91 -20.30
N PHE A 280 -23.33 -8.02 -20.28
CA PHE A 280 -24.30 -8.38 -21.33
C PHE A 280 -25.68 -7.72 -21.17
N LYS A 281 -26.05 -7.24 -19.97
CA LYS A 281 -27.35 -6.59 -19.73
C LYS A 281 -27.36 -5.07 -19.89
N VAL A 282 -26.19 -4.41 -19.99
CA VAL A 282 -26.08 -2.94 -20.04
C VAL A 282 -26.23 -2.33 -21.45
N LYS A 283 -26.63 -3.11 -22.46
CA LYS A 283 -27.32 -2.55 -23.64
C LYS A 283 -28.80 -2.34 -23.29
N MET A 284 -29.13 -1.25 -22.59
CA MET A 284 -30.40 -0.51 -22.63
C MET A 284 -30.55 0.41 -21.40
N SER A 285 -30.93 1.66 -21.67
CA SER A 285 -31.51 2.67 -20.76
C SER A 285 -30.56 3.50 -19.87
N TYR A 286 -30.21 4.69 -20.37
CA TYR A 286 -29.90 5.90 -19.59
C TYR A 286 -31.02 6.95 -19.79
N ASN A 287 -31.38 7.66 -18.71
CA ASN A 287 -31.83 9.07 -18.62
C ASN A 287 -32.59 9.26 -17.26
N THR A 288 -32.61 10.37 -16.50
CA THR A 288 -31.94 11.69 -16.47
C THR A 288 -32.38 12.42 -15.17
N ILE A 289 -31.40 12.94 -14.40
CA ILE A 289 -31.31 14.23 -13.64
C ILE A 289 -32.47 14.71 -12.70
N ASN A 290 -32.17 15.06 -11.43
CA ASN A 290 -32.15 16.47 -10.96
C ASN A 290 -31.63 16.72 -9.53
N HIS A 291 -31.04 17.91 -9.37
CA HIS A 291 -30.22 18.39 -8.27
C HIS A 291 -30.83 19.71 -7.76
N HIS A 292 -31.13 19.85 -6.47
CA HIS A 292 -31.19 21.17 -5.79
C HIS A 292 -31.39 21.01 -4.28
N PHE A 293 -30.44 21.47 -3.45
CA PHE A 293 -30.66 22.54 -2.45
C PHE A 293 -29.41 22.73 -1.56
N TYR A 294 -28.83 23.94 -1.60
CA TYR A 294 -27.90 24.46 -0.60
C TYR A 294 -28.43 25.81 -0.14
N LYS A 295 -28.72 25.97 1.16
CA LYS A 295 -28.41 27.21 1.92
C LYS A 295 -28.74 27.08 3.41
N ASN A 296 -27.88 27.73 4.20
CA ASN A 296 -28.04 28.17 5.60
C ASN A 296 -27.65 27.16 6.68
N VAL A 297 -26.51 27.42 7.34
CA VAL A 297 -26.40 27.88 8.74
C VAL A 297 -24.90 27.95 9.06
N LEU A 298 -24.33 29.14 8.89
CA LEU A 298 -23.04 29.51 9.46
C LEU A 298 -23.00 31.03 9.53
N PHE A 299 -23.38 31.59 10.68
CA PHE A 299 -22.81 32.81 11.27
C PHE A 299 -23.68 33.28 12.44
N ARG A 300 -23.27 32.94 13.66
CA ARG A 300 -23.43 33.68 14.92
C ARG A 300 -23.26 32.67 16.03
N PHE A 301 -22.15 32.74 16.76
CA PHE A 301 -22.11 32.60 18.22
C PHE A 301 -20.67 32.84 18.69
N PHE A 302 -20.54 33.72 19.70
CA PHE A 302 -19.34 34.12 20.46
C PHE A 302 -18.37 35.04 19.70
N LEU A 303 -18.07 36.29 20.11
CA LEU A 303 -17.97 36.96 21.43
C LEU A 303 -18.34 38.46 21.23
N PRO A 304 -18.73 39.28 22.25
CA PRO A 304 -17.80 39.66 23.33
C PRO A 304 -18.45 40.00 24.69
N SER A 305 -17.90 39.47 25.78
CA SER A 305 -18.08 40.09 27.11
C SER A 305 -16.98 39.62 28.04
N PHE A 306 -15.81 40.28 28.03
CA PHE A 306 -14.92 40.31 29.19
C PHE A 306 -13.86 41.41 29.01
N LEU A 307 -14.24 42.66 29.30
CA LEU A 307 -13.31 43.73 29.60
C LEU A 307 -13.89 44.53 30.77
N LYS A 308 -13.43 44.24 31.99
CA LYS A 308 -13.15 45.26 33.02
C LYS A 308 -12.45 44.70 34.25
N LYS A 309 -11.45 45.47 34.67
CA LYS A 309 -10.82 45.62 36.00
C LYS A 309 -9.93 44.49 36.51
N PHE A 310 -8.62 44.72 36.46
CA PHE A 310 -7.69 44.30 37.52
C PHE A 310 -6.67 45.42 37.81
N THR A 311 -6.56 45.78 39.09
CA THR A 311 -5.61 46.74 39.65
C THR A 311 -4.28 46.07 40.03
N ALA A 312 -3.21 46.86 40.09
CA ALA A 312 -1.80 46.50 40.05
C ALA A 312 -1.20 45.75 41.27
N ARG A 313 -1.83 44.69 41.76
CA ARG A 313 -1.26 43.88 42.88
C ARG A 313 -1.29 42.35 42.72
N GLN A 314 -1.30 41.84 41.49
CA GLN A 314 -1.20 40.39 41.22
C GLN A 314 -0.28 40.10 40.03
N LEU A 315 1.03 40.25 40.23
CA LEU A 315 2.06 40.00 39.22
C LEU A 315 2.72 38.59 39.33
N LEU A 316 2.10 37.64 40.04
CA LEU A 316 2.56 36.23 40.10
C LEU A 316 1.54 35.21 39.57
N ILE A 317 0.31 35.64 39.30
CA ILE A 317 -0.74 34.83 38.64
C ILE A 317 -0.66 34.84 37.08
N PRO A 318 -0.14 35.88 36.38
CA PRO A 318 -0.19 35.90 34.91
C PRO A 318 0.71 34.86 34.24
N ILE A 319 1.74 34.34 34.92
CA ILE A 319 2.65 33.33 34.36
C ILE A 319 1.98 31.95 34.32
N LYS A 320 1.17 31.58 35.32
CA LYS A 320 0.40 30.33 35.30
C LYS A 320 -0.80 30.39 34.35
N ILE A 321 -1.45 31.56 34.22
CA ILE A 321 -2.55 31.77 33.27
C ILE A 321 -2.03 31.88 31.82
N SER A 322 -0.84 32.45 31.58
CA SER A 322 -0.26 32.48 30.23
C SER A 322 0.11 31.07 29.76
N ILE A 323 0.77 30.26 30.60
CA ILE A 323 1.13 28.87 30.25
C ILE A 323 -0.12 28.01 29.98
N GLY A 324 -1.14 28.11 30.84
CA GLY A 324 -2.42 27.41 30.62
C GLY A 324 -3.17 27.89 29.36
N GLY A 325 -3.14 29.19 29.07
CA GLY A 325 -3.68 29.76 27.84
C GLY A 325 -2.94 29.30 26.58
N PHE A 326 -1.60 29.17 26.64
CA PHE A 326 -0.79 28.64 25.54
C PHE A 326 -1.08 27.16 25.28
N VAL A 327 -1.27 26.34 26.31
CA VAL A 327 -1.65 24.93 26.15
C VAL A 327 -3.04 24.79 25.51
N ILE A 328 -4.00 25.62 25.92
CA ILE A 328 -5.35 25.61 25.34
C ILE A 328 -5.30 26.04 23.86
N VAL A 329 -4.54 27.08 23.53
CA VAL A 329 -4.34 27.53 22.15
C VAL A 329 -3.66 26.45 21.31
N ASP A 330 -2.66 25.74 21.84
CA ASP A 330 -2.01 24.62 21.13
C ASP A 330 -2.96 23.41 20.95
N ILE A 331 -3.81 23.09 21.93
CA ILE A 331 -4.82 22.04 21.79
C ILE A 331 -5.85 22.43 20.73
N PHE A 332 -6.36 23.66 20.76
CA PHE A 332 -7.28 24.17 19.74
C PHE A 332 -6.63 24.24 18.37
N TYR A 333 -5.36 24.66 18.28
CA TYR A 333 -4.60 24.70 17.03
C TYR A 333 -4.34 23.29 16.50
N THR A 334 -4.01 22.32 17.35
CA THR A 334 -3.80 20.92 16.94
C THR A 334 -5.11 20.28 16.48
N LEU A 335 -6.23 20.53 17.17
CA LEU A 335 -7.56 20.06 16.76
C LEU A 335 -8.04 20.77 15.47
N TYR A 336 -7.70 22.04 15.31
CA TYR A 336 -7.97 22.81 14.10
C TYR A 336 -7.14 22.30 12.93
N GLN A 337 -5.83 22.07 13.13
CA GLN A 337 -4.90 21.57 12.13
C GLN A 337 -5.24 20.13 11.73
N ASP A 338 -5.58 19.25 12.68
CA ASP A 338 -6.06 17.89 12.40
C ASP A 338 -7.37 17.90 11.57
N LYS A 339 -8.30 18.82 11.85
CA LYS A 339 -9.50 19.00 11.01
C LYS A 339 -9.17 19.60 9.65
N PHE A 340 -8.27 20.58 9.60
CA PHE A 340 -7.86 21.31 8.41
C PHE A 340 -7.11 20.39 7.44
N ASP A 341 -6.07 19.69 7.90
CA ASP A 341 -5.28 18.73 7.12
C ASP A 341 -6.20 17.63 6.57
N LYS A 342 -7.08 17.05 7.39
CA LYS A 342 -8.01 16.01 6.93
C LYS A 342 -9.09 16.53 5.95
N TYR A 343 -9.46 17.81 5.99
CA TYR A 343 -10.38 18.42 5.01
C TYR A 343 -9.64 18.69 3.68
N TYR A 344 -8.42 19.19 3.75
CA TYR A 344 -7.61 19.52 2.57
C TYR A 344 -7.16 18.29 1.80
N PHE A 345 -6.76 17.20 2.47
CA PHE A 345 -6.42 15.94 1.79
C PHE A 345 -7.59 15.39 0.98
N SER A 346 -8.82 15.47 1.51
CA SER A 346 -10.01 15.06 0.75
C SER A 346 -10.19 15.91 -0.51
N LYS A 347 -9.89 17.21 -0.46
CA LYS A 347 -9.96 18.12 -1.61
C LYS A 347 -8.87 17.85 -2.66
N VAL A 348 -7.66 17.44 -2.24
CA VAL A 348 -6.58 17.04 -3.15
C VAL A 348 -7.00 15.79 -3.92
N ILE A 349 -7.50 14.78 -3.21
CA ILE A 349 -8.03 13.56 -3.83
C ILE A 349 -9.20 13.90 -4.76
N GLU A 350 -10.10 14.80 -4.34
CA GLU A 350 -11.23 15.26 -5.17
C GLU A 350 -10.83 15.94 -6.47
N LYS A 351 -9.69 16.63 -6.50
CA LYS A 351 -9.16 17.18 -7.75
C LYS A 351 -8.44 16.12 -8.57
N GLY A 352 -7.79 15.18 -7.90
CA GLY A 352 -6.83 14.26 -8.50
C GLY A 352 -5.55 14.96 -8.95
N THR A 353 -4.60 14.15 -9.40
CA THR A 353 -3.41 14.60 -10.12
C THR A 353 -3.74 14.68 -11.60
N GLN A 354 -3.47 15.81 -12.22
CA GLN A 354 -3.54 15.98 -13.67
C GLN A 354 -2.11 16.11 -14.21
N PRO A 355 -1.38 14.99 -14.39
CA PRO A 355 -0.03 15.05 -14.90
C PRO A 355 -0.01 15.63 -16.31
N GLU A 356 0.97 16.49 -16.59
CA GLU A 356 1.16 17.03 -17.94
C GLU A 356 1.48 15.91 -18.94
N VAL A 357 0.78 15.95 -20.07
CA VAL A 357 1.04 15.15 -21.26
C VAL A 357 1.86 16.04 -22.19
N ASN A 358 3.19 15.91 -22.12
CA ASN A 358 4.12 16.64 -23.00
C ASN A 358 4.23 15.95 -24.37
N ILE A 359 3.10 15.66 -25.00
CA ILE A 359 3.06 15.04 -26.32
C ILE A 359 2.14 15.90 -27.17
N SER A 360 2.68 16.37 -28.29
CA SER A 360 1.87 17.07 -29.30
C SER A 360 0.72 16.15 -29.73
N SER A 361 -0.49 16.69 -29.85
CA SER A 361 -1.64 15.94 -30.40
C SER A 361 -1.36 15.34 -31.79
N LEU A 362 -0.35 15.87 -32.49
CA LEU A 362 0.11 15.36 -33.78
C LEU A 362 0.94 14.07 -33.68
N GLN A 363 1.52 13.76 -32.52
CA GLN A 363 2.35 12.56 -32.29
C GLN A 363 1.60 11.46 -31.53
N TYR A 364 0.36 11.70 -31.11
CA TYR A 364 -0.43 10.73 -30.35
C TYR A 364 -1.25 9.81 -31.27
N ILE A 365 -1.11 8.49 -31.08
CA ILE A 365 -2.01 7.48 -31.64
C ILE A 365 -3.12 7.23 -30.63
N SER A 366 -4.36 7.39 -31.06
CA SER A 366 -5.51 7.07 -30.22
C SER A 366 -5.64 5.56 -30.10
N GLN A 367 -5.59 5.05 -28.86
CA GLN A 367 -6.03 3.70 -28.53
C GLN A 367 -7.27 3.81 -27.63
N PRO A 368 -8.43 4.16 -28.21
CA PRO A 368 -9.62 4.56 -27.45
C PRO A 368 -10.13 3.44 -26.54
N GLU A 369 -10.03 2.18 -26.98
CA GLU A 369 -10.45 1.02 -26.20
C GLU A 369 -9.63 0.85 -24.91
N ILE A 370 -8.31 1.03 -24.98
CA ILE A 370 -7.42 0.94 -23.81
C ILE A 370 -7.63 2.14 -22.88
N VAL A 371 -7.79 3.34 -23.45
CA VAL A 371 -8.11 4.55 -22.67
C VAL A 371 -9.44 4.38 -21.93
N GLU A 372 -10.46 3.85 -22.59
CA GLU A 372 -11.75 3.55 -21.96
C GLU A 372 -11.61 2.48 -20.86
N HIS A 373 -10.80 1.45 -21.10
CA HIS A 373 -10.49 0.45 -20.09
C HIS A 373 -9.83 1.07 -18.84
N PHE A 374 -8.84 1.96 -19.02
CA PHE A 374 -8.21 2.70 -17.92
C PHE A 374 -9.20 3.60 -17.19
N LYS A 375 -10.11 4.29 -17.90
CA LYS A 375 -11.17 5.07 -17.24
C LYS A 375 -12.04 4.22 -16.33
N ARG A 376 -12.37 2.99 -16.73
CA ARG A 376 -13.13 2.05 -15.89
C ARG A 376 -12.32 1.64 -14.65
N ILE A 377 -11.01 1.48 -14.76
CA ILE A 377 -10.12 1.23 -13.61
C ILE A 377 -10.07 2.45 -12.67
N PHE A 378 -10.04 3.65 -13.24
CA PHE A 378 -9.95 4.92 -12.50
C PHE A 378 -11.26 5.36 -11.85
N LYS A 379 -12.39 4.76 -12.27
CA LYS A 379 -13.72 4.94 -11.68
C LYS A 379 -14.22 3.63 -11.06
N PRO A 380 -13.60 3.18 -9.96
CA PRO A 380 -13.93 1.91 -9.36
C PRO A 380 -15.33 1.90 -8.75
N ASN A 381 -15.94 0.72 -8.71
CA ASN A 381 -17.20 0.51 -8.01
C ASN A 381 -16.99 0.62 -6.48
N LYS A 382 -18.04 1.04 -5.76
CA LYS A 382 -18.06 1.20 -4.29
C LYS A 382 -17.43 0.06 -3.49
N ASN A 383 -17.58 -1.17 -3.95
CA ASN A 383 -17.18 -2.39 -3.24
C ASN A 383 -15.96 -3.09 -3.84
N GLN A 384 -15.23 -2.42 -4.75
CA GLN A 384 -14.07 -3.01 -5.38
C GLN A 384 -12.97 -3.30 -4.35
N SER A 385 -12.52 -4.56 -4.32
CA SER A 385 -11.57 -5.09 -3.32
C SER A 385 -10.35 -5.73 -3.99
N LEU A 386 -9.91 -5.16 -5.11
CA LEU A 386 -8.76 -5.63 -5.88
C LEU A 386 -7.93 -4.44 -6.34
N TYR A 387 -6.60 -4.59 -6.30
CA TYR A 387 -5.68 -3.65 -6.92
C TYR A 387 -5.31 -4.12 -8.33
N HIS A 388 -4.83 -3.23 -9.19
CA HIS A 388 -4.51 -3.56 -10.58
C HIS A 388 -3.00 -3.55 -10.83
N VAL A 389 -2.60 -4.33 -11.82
CA VAL A 389 -1.26 -4.30 -12.39
C VAL A 389 -1.40 -4.05 -13.88
N ILE A 390 -0.66 -3.07 -14.39
CA ILE A 390 -0.54 -2.75 -15.81
C ILE A 390 0.91 -3.06 -16.19
N CYS A 391 1.11 -3.97 -17.13
CA CYS A 391 2.41 -4.34 -17.64
C CYS A 391 2.49 -4.15 -19.15
N GLY A 392 3.70 -4.20 -19.69
CA GLY A 392 3.97 -4.13 -21.12
C GLY A 392 5.41 -3.67 -21.32
N GLU A 393 6.00 -3.96 -22.48
CA GLU A 393 7.39 -3.64 -22.76
C GLU A 393 7.67 -2.14 -22.66
N HIS A 394 8.94 -1.78 -22.43
CA HIS A 394 9.34 -0.38 -22.47
C HIS A 394 8.98 0.23 -23.84
N GLY A 395 8.60 1.50 -23.86
CA GLY A 395 8.28 2.16 -25.12
C GLY A 395 6.90 1.89 -25.73
N THR A 396 6.06 1.02 -25.15
CA THR A 396 4.68 0.73 -25.62
C THR A 396 3.65 1.84 -25.39
N GLY A 397 4.02 2.97 -24.77
CA GLY A 397 3.11 4.09 -24.53
C GLY A 397 2.22 4.00 -23.29
N LYS A 398 2.45 3.05 -22.37
CA LYS A 398 1.68 2.87 -21.10
C LYS A 398 1.47 4.18 -20.33
N THR A 399 2.55 4.88 -19.99
CA THR A 399 2.48 6.16 -19.25
C THR A 399 1.68 7.20 -20.03
N THR A 400 1.84 7.26 -21.36
CA THR A 400 1.08 8.17 -22.22
C THR A 400 -0.42 7.87 -22.17
N LEU A 401 -0.82 6.61 -22.35
CA LEU A 401 -2.22 6.19 -22.30
C LEU A 401 -2.86 6.46 -20.94
N ILE A 402 -2.14 6.19 -19.84
CA ILE A 402 -2.58 6.49 -18.48
C ILE A 402 -2.80 8.00 -18.31
N LYS A 403 -1.82 8.83 -18.69
CA LYS A 403 -1.94 10.27 -18.55
C LYS A 403 -3.06 10.86 -19.41
N THR A 404 -3.29 10.32 -20.62
CA THR A 404 -4.44 10.70 -21.46
C THR A 404 -5.76 10.38 -20.76
N ALA A 405 -5.92 9.17 -20.22
CA ALA A 405 -7.10 8.80 -19.45
C ALA A 405 -7.29 9.68 -18.19
N LEU A 406 -6.22 10.08 -17.51
CA LEU A 406 -6.26 11.01 -16.37
C LEU A 406 -6.63 12.45 -16.77
N LYS A 407 -6.24 12.90 -17.95
CA LYS A 407 -6.62 14.23 -18.45
C LYS A 407 -8.12 14.30 -18.73
N GLU A 408 -8.68 13.22 -19.26
CA GLU A 408 -10.11 13.12 -19.57
C GLU A 408 -10.95 12.85 -18.32
N ASP A 409 -10.45 12.05 -17.37
CA ASP A 409 -11.25 11.50 -16.27
C ASP A 409 -10.45 11.22 -14.97
N GLY A 410 -9.47 12.06 -14.64
CA GLY A 410 -8.55 11.88 -13.50
C GLY A 410 -9.08 12.31 -12.13
N GLN A 411 -10.36 12.66 -12.02
CA GLN A 411 -10.93 13.07 -10.74
C GLN A 411 -10.92 11.91 -9.73
N GLY A 412 -10.42 12.12 -8.51
CA GLY A 412 -10.31 11.04 -7.53
C GLY A 412 -9.05 10.18 -7.70
N VAL A 413 -8.15 10.51 -8.63
CA VAL A 413 -6.96 9.70 -8.93
C VAL A 413 -5.68 10.44 -8.55
N ILE A 414 -4.79 9.79 -7.82
CA ILE A 414 -3.45 10.31 -7.49
C ILE A 414 -2.40 9.50 -8.25
N TYR A 415 -1.60 10.17 -9.06
CA TYR A 415 -0.57 9.60 -9.91
C TYR A 415 0.82 9.92 -9.33
N ILE A 416 1.61 8.88 -9.11
CA ILE A 416 2.96 8.93 -8.55
C ILE A 416 3.90 8.24 -9.52
N ASN A 417 4.78 9.02 -10.16
CA ASN A 417 5.84 8.48 -11.00
C ASN A 417 7.07 8.18 -10.13
N ILE A 418 7.39 6.91 -9.89
CA ILE A 418 8.52 6.53 -9.03
C ILE A 418 9.82 7.08 -9.62
N PRO A 419 10.61 7.87 -8.87
CA PRO A 419 11.82 8.49 -9.40
C PRO A 419 12.94 7.46 -9.60
N THR A 420 13.87 7.76 -10.52
CA THR A 420 15.09 6.96 -10.69
C THR A 420 16.01 7.10 -9.48
N ASN A 421 16.09 8.30 -8.90
CA ASN A 421 16.82 8.56 -7.66
C ASN A 421 15.85 8.48 -6.47
N LEU A 422 15.97 7.44 -5.66
CA LEU A 422 15.01 7.19 -4.58
C LEU A 422 15.17 8.10 -3.37
N ASN A 423 16.24 8.89 -3.29
CA ASN A 423 16.31 10.01 -2.35
C ASN A 423 15.24 11.07 -2.64
N GLU A 424 14.67 11.07 -3.85
CA GLU A 424 13.58 11.95 -4.28
C GLU A 424 12.20 11.29 -4.12
N LEU A 425 12.12 10.06 -3.58
CA LEU A 425 10.84 9.37 -3.40
C LEU A 425 9.91 10.17 -2.49
N ASP A 426 10.43 10.65 -1.36
CA ASP A 426 9.71 11.52 -0.46
C ASP A 426 9.22 12.78 -1.18
N GLU A 427 10.08 13.41 -1.98
CA GLU A 427 9.73 14.60 -2.75
C GLU A 427 8.65 14.30 -3.80
N THR A 428 8.68 13.13 -4.41
CA THR A 428 7.70 12.69 -5.41
C THR A 428 6.33 12.48 -4.79
N PHE A 429 6.24 11.73 -3.69
CA PHE A 429 5.00 11.55 -2.93
C PHE A 429 4.47 12.90 -2.44
N ASN A 430 5.37 13.72 -1.92
CA ASN A 430 5.07 15.09 -1.54
C ASN A 430 4.47 15.86 -2.72
N LYS A 431 5.12 15.92 -3.89
CA LYS A 431 4.62 16.66 -5.07
C LYS A 431 3.24 16.18 -5.52
N ALA A 432 3.04 14.87 -5.62
CA ALA A 432 1.76 14.29 -6.03
C ALA A 432 0.61 14.68 -5.08
N LEU A 433 0.91 14.79 -3.78
CA LEU A 433 -0.06 15.19 -2.76
C LEU A 433 -0.02 16.72 -2.47
N LYS A 434 1.00 17.45 -2.96
CA LYS A 434 1.26 18.88 -2.78
C LYS A 434 0.87 19.71 -4.02
N ASN A 435 -0.42 19.74 -4.32
CA ASN A 435 -1.07 21.04 -4.56
C ASN A 435 -1.25 21.83 -3.23
N PHE A 436 -0.34 21.63 -2.28
CA PHE A 436 -0.37 22.12 -0.91
C PHE A 436 0.97 22.79 -0.63
N LYS A 437 0.98 24.12 -0.55
CA LYS A 437 1.95 24.82 0.27
C LYS A 437 1.72 24.31 1.69
N VAL A 438 2.50 23.33 2.12
CA VAL A 438 2.65 23.04 3.55
C VAL A 438 3.08 24.35 4.18
N LEU A 439 2.17 25.04 4.88
CA LEU A 439 2.59 25.93 5.93
C LEU A 439 3.39 25.02 6.86
N PRO A 440 4.70 25.25 7.06
CA PRO A 440 5.54 24.34 7.81
C PRO A 440 4.85 24.04 9.13
N SER A 441 4.86 22.75 9.51
CA SER A 441 4.44 22.25 10.81
C SER A 441 5.35 22.82 11.91
N GLY A 442 5.18 24.11 12.12
CA GLY A 442 5.72 24.89 13.20
C GLY A 442 4.55 25.72 13.70
N SER A 443 4.22 25.54 14.97
CA SER A 443 3.21 26.32 15.68
C SER A 443 3.37 27.81 15.38
N LEU A 444 2.31 28.58 15.60
CA LEU A 444 2.30 30.04 15.50
C LEU A 444 3.51 30.69 16.22
N LEU A 445 4.06 30.03 17.25
CA LEU A 445 5.30 30.36 17.96
C LEU A 445 6.58 30.26 17.10
N LYS A 446 6.71 29.33 16.17
CA LYS A 446 7.87 29.22 15.26
C LYS A 446 7.88 30.35 14.23
N GLN A 447 6.69 30.75 13.76
CA GLN A 447 6.51 31.90 12.86
C GLN A 447 6.66 33.24 13.60
N LEU A 448 6.18 33.33 14.85
CA LEU A 448 6.40 34.47 15.74
C LEU A 448 7.88 34.59 16.13
N ALA A 449 8.57 33.49 16.45
CA ALA A 449 10.01 33.50 16.74
C ALA A 449 10.85 33.89 15.52
N GLN A 450 10.46 33.46 14.31
CA GLN A 450 11.12 33.91 13.08
C GLN A 450 10.92 35.41 12.82
N LYS A 451 9.72 35.95 13.11
CA LYS A 451 9.41 37.38 12.96
C LYS A 451 10.00 38.28 14.07
N ILE A 452 10.09 37.77 15.30
CA ILE A 452 10.50 38.55 16.48
C ILE A 452 12.01 38.41 16.75
N LEU A 453 12.64 37.28 16.41
CA LEU A 453 14.04 36.98 16.78
C LEU A 453 15.02 36.85 15.59
N TYR A 454 14.61 37.14 14.34
CA TYR A 454 15.49 37.21 13.16
C TYR A 454 16.45 36.00 12.97
N PHE A 455 15.98 34.77 13.25
CA PHE A 455 16.80 33.57 13.07
C PHE A 455 16.55 32.89 11.72
N LYS A 456 17.57 32.88 10.86
CA LYS A 456 17.61 32.17 9.57
C LYS A 456 17.70 30.66 9.82
N THR A 457 16.73 29.87 9.34
CA THR A 457 16.80 28.41 9.36
C THR A 457 16.72 27.86 7.94
N ASN A 458 17.68 27.02 7.56
CA ASN A 458 17.89 26.52 6.20
C ASN A 458 17.36 25.09 5.95
N SER A 459 16.51 24.50 6.80
CA SER A 459 16.02 23.14 6.59
C SER A 459 14.58 23.11 6.07
N LYS A 460 14.41 22.78 4.78
CA LYS A 460 13.14 22.26 4.25
C LYS A 460 12.88 20.91 4.94
N THR A 461 11.94 20.83 5.87
CA THR A 461 11.48 19.55 6.43
C THR A 461 10.71 18.79 5.35
N VAL A 462 11.30 17.74 4.80
CA VAL A 462 10.66 16.82 3.85
C VAL A 462 9.82 15.82 4.67
N ILE A 463 8.53 15.68 4.33
CA ILE A 463 7.63 14.66 4.92
C ILE A 463 7.95 13.33 4.24
N LYS A 464 8.07 12.26 5.01
CA LYS A 464 8.39 10.93 4.46
C LYS A 464 7.23 10.38 3.64
N TRP A 465 7.53 9.55 2.65
CA TRP A 465 6.50 8.95 1.78
C TRP A 465 5.52 8.07 2.57
N GLU A 466 5.94 7.43 3.67
CA GLU A 466 5.04 6.64 4.54
C GLU A 466 3.98 7.52 5.22
N ASP A 467 4.36 8.68 5.73
CA ASP A 467 3.45 9.65 6.36
C ASP A 467 2.44 10.17 5.33
N ASN A 468 2.91 10.42 4.12
CA ASN A 468 2.09 10.83 2.98
C ASN A 468 1.07 9.76 2.57
N LEU A 469 1.48 8.49 2.56
CA LEU A 469 0.59 7.36 2.27
C LEU A 469 -0.50 7.21 3.34
N GLU A 470 -0.15 7.35 4.62
CA GLU A 470 -1.13 7.31 5.72
C GLU A 470 -2.09 8.50 5.66
N ALA A 471 -1.61 9.69 5.32
CA ALA A 471 -2.47 10.85 5.10
C ALA A 471 -3.43 10.64 3.93
N PHE A 472 -2.95 10.07 2.82
CA PHE A 472 -3.79 9.68 1.68
C PHE A 472 -4.88 8.68 2.10
N LYS A 473 -4.54 7.64 2.86
CA LYS A 473 -5.51 6.63 3.36
C LYS A 473 -6.64 7.26 4.17
N ASN A 474 -6.30 8.21 5.03
CA ASN A 474 -7.27 8.97 5.81
C ASN A 474 -8.17 9.85 4.93
N GLY A 475 -7.59 10.50 3.91
CA GLY A 475 -8.33 11.25 2.90
C GLY A 475 -9.26 10.37 2.08
N ALA A 476 -8.81 9.17 1.70
CA ALA A 476 -9.55 8.22 0.88
C ALA A 476 -10.83 7.72 1.57
N LYS A 477 -10.77 7.43 2.88
CA LYS A 477 -11.96 7.09 3.69
C LYS A 477 -13.05 8.16 3.55
N ARG A 478 -12.67 9.45 3.59
CA ARG A 478 -13.61 10.58 3.46
C ARG A 478 -14.11 10.76 2.04
N TYR A 479 -13.22 10.68 1.05
CA TYR A 479 -13.60 10.74 -0.36
C TYR A 479 -14.67 9.68 -0.65
N LYS A 480 -14.44 8.43 -0.23
CA LYS A 480 -15.40 7.34 -0.40
C LYS A 480 -16.74 7.60 0.29
N MET A 481 -16.73 8.14 1.51
CA MET A 481 -17.96 8.51 2.23
C MET A 481 -18.79 9.56 1.46
N LYS A 482 -18.11 10.51 0.81
CA LYS A 482 -18.76 11.62 0.08
C LYS A 482 -19.24 11.20 -1.32
N HIS A 483 -18.42 10.47 -2.07
CA HIS A 483 -18.66 10.16 -3.49
C HIS A 483 -19.21 8.75 -3.72
N GLY A 484 -19.31 7.93 -2.67
CA GLY A 484 -19.77 6.54 -2.76
C GLY A 484 -18.72 5.57 -3.31
N ASN A 485 -17.75 6.04 -4.09
CA ASN A 485 -16.70 5.23 -4.71
C ASN A 485 -15.31 5.53 -4.11
N PRO A 486 -14.41 4.53 -3.99
CA PRO A 486 -13.05 4.75 -3.50
C PRO A 486 -12.20 5.55 -4.51
N PRO A 487 -11.24 6.39 -4.06
CA PRO A 487 -10.29 7.02 -4.96
C PRO A 487 -9.22 6.02 -5.42
N VAL A 488 -8.43 6.40 -6.42
CA VAL A 488 -7.37 5.56 -7.01
C VAL A 488 -6.00 6.19 -6.76
N ILE A 489 -4.99 5.35 -6.50
CA ILE A 489 -3.58 5.74 -6.51
C ILE A 489 -2.81 4.90 -7.53
N ILE A 490 -2.06 5.56 -8.39
CA ILE A 490 -1.26 4.93 -9.46
C ILE A 490 0.21 5.10 -9.13
N TYR A 491 0.93 3.99 -9.05
CA TYR A 491 2.38 3.94 -8.94
C TYR A 491 2.95 3.58 -10.31
N ASP A 492 3.52 4.56 -11.01
CA ASP A 492 4.14 4.38 -12.32
C ASP A 492 5.65 4.11 -12.22
N ASN A 493 6.19 3.33 -13.16
CA ASN A 493 7.59 2.91 -13.22
C ASN A 493 8.09 2.17 -11.97
N VAL A 494 7.29 1.24 -11.43
CA VAL A 494 7.62 0.53 -10.19
C VAL A 494 8.85 -0.38 -10.30
N ASP A 495 9.28 -0.71 -11.52
CA ASP A 495 10.52 -1.46 -11.78
C ASP A 495 11.77 -0.76 -11.25
N ARG A 496 11.73 0.57 -11.12
CA ARG A 496 12.82 1.36 -10.54
C ARG A 496 13.11 0.98 -9.08
N LEU A 497 12.14 0.37 -8.39
CA LEU A 497 12.31 -0.10 -7.01
C LEU A 497 13.05 -1.44 -6.92
N VAL A 498 12.96 -2.29 -7.95
CA VAL A 498 13.41 -3.69 -7.85
C VAL A 498 14.92 -3.83 -7.59
N PRO A 499 15.83 -3.13 -8.32
CA PRO A 499 17.27 -3.39 -8.21
C PRO A 499 17.88 -3.09 -6.84
N LYS A 500 17.37 -2.10 -6.11
CA LYS A 500 18.00 -1.58 -4.87
C LYS A 500 17.04 -1.41 -3.70
N HIS A 501 15.74 -1.31 -3.95
CA HIS A 501 14.74 -0.93 -2.93
C HIS A 501 13.49 -1.79 -3.01
N THR A 502 13.65 -3.09 -3.25
CA THR A 502 12.56 -4.04 -3.42
C THR A 502 11.60 -4.04 -2.22
N LYS A 503 12.12 -3.73 -1.02
CA LYS A 503 11.32 -3.58 0.21
C LYS A 503 10.25 -2.49 0.09
N VAL A 504 10.50 -1.40 -0.63
CA VAL A 504 9.50 -0.34 -0.85
C VAL A 504 8.35 -0.88 -1.70
N LEU A 505 8.65 -1.59 -2.78
CA LEU A 505 7.63 -2.25 -3.61
C LEU A 505 6.81 -3.24 -2.78
N ASP A 506 7.46 -4.03 -1.93
CA ASP A 506 6.77 -4.96 -1.04
C ASP A 506 5.82 -4.25 -0.05
N ILE A 507 6.25 -3.13 0.54
CA ILE A 507 5.41 -2.34 1.45
C ILE A 507 4.20 -1.76 0.71
N LEU A 508 4.40 -1.17 -0.47
CA LEU A 508 3.31 -0.62 -1.28
C LEU A 508 2.31 -1.71 -1.69
N GLN A 509 2.80 -2.90 -2.05
CA GLN A 509 1.95 -4.03 -2.43
C GLN A 509 1.17 -4.60 -1.23
N GLU A 510 1.79 -4.73 -0.06
CA GLU A 510 1.08 -5.16 1.16
C GLU A 510 0.06 -4.10 1.61
N ASP A 511 0.36 -2.81 1.52
CA ASP A 511 -0.62 -1.75 1.82
C ASP A 511 -1.80 -1.79 0.82
N ALA A 512 -1.53 -2.02 -0.47
CA ALA A 512 -2.57 -2.20 -1.48
C ALA A 512 -3.48 -3.41 -1.18
N LYS A 513 -2.92 -4.51 -0.67
CA LYS A 513 -3.68 -5.69 -0.23
C LYS A 513 -4.49 -5.42 1.03
N ASP A 514 -3.90 -4.84 2.07
CA ASP A 514 -4.61 -4.46 3.30
C ASP A 514 -5.75 -3.48 2.99
N ASN A 515 -5.51 -2.56 2.06
CA ASN A 515 -6.53 -1.65 1.58
C ASN A 515 -7.59 -2.34 0.70
N ALA A 516 -7.24 -3.35 -0.09
CA ALA A 516 -8.21 -4.13 -0.84
C ALA A 516 -9.20 -4.85 0.11
N ASP A 517 -8.73 -5.28 1.29
CA ASP A 517 -9.58 -5.83 2.36
C ASP A 517 -10.48 -4.77 2.99
N ASP A 518 -9.93 -3.59 3.27
CA ASP A 518 -10.65 -2.47 3.89
C ASP A 518 -11.52 -1.67 2.90
N MET A 519 -11.30 -1.86 1.59
CA MET A 519 -11.92 -1.14 0.46
C MET A 519 -11.83 0.39 0.56
N LYS A 520 -10.72 0.98 1.03
CA LYS A 520 -10.63 2.44 1.25
C LYS A 520 -10.27 3.21 -0.03
N TYR A 521 -9.35 2.68 -0.82
CA TYR A 521 -8.88 3.22 -2.10
C TYR A 521 -8.64 2.05 -3.09
N ILE A 522 -8.16 2.31 -4.31
CA ILE A 522 -7.66 1.29 -5.23
C ILE A 522 -6.23 1.62 -5.64
N ALA A 523 -5.32 0.64 -5.60
CA ALA A 523 -3.96 0.81 -6.10
C ALA A 523 -3.83 0.30 -7.54
N VAL A 524 -2.99 0.95 -8.34
CA VAL A 524 -2.59 0.52 -9.68
C VAL A 524 -1.07 0.56 -9.76
N PHE A 525 -0.44 -0.57 -10.10
CA PHE A 525 1.00 -0.66 -10.30
C PHE A 525 1.30 -0.74 -11.80
N VAL A 526 2.14 0.15 -12.31
CA VAL A 526 2.54 0.17 -13.73
C VAL A 526 4.00 -0.23 -13.84
N SER A 527 4.26 -1.26 -14.62
CA SER A 527 5.57 -1.89 -14.77
C SER A 527 5.94 -2.08 -16.24
N ASN A 528 7.18 -1.76 -16.58
CA ASN A 528 7.82 -1.98 -17.88
C ASN A 528 8.56 -3.31 -17.95
N LYS A 529 9.03 -3.82 -16.80
CA LYS A 529 9.91 -4.99 -16.73
C LYS A 529 9.25 -6.16 -16.03
N THR A 530 9.69 -7.33 -16.43
CA THR A 530 9.21 -8.60 -15.89
C THR A 530 9.63 -8.75 -14.42
N SER A 531 10.67 -8.05 -13.97
CA SER A 531 11.23 -8.16 -12.62
C SER A 531 10.30 -7.63 -11.53
N ALA A 532 9.63 -6.48 -11.71
CA ALA A 532 8.66 -6.00 -10.72
C ALA A 532 7.42 -6.89 -10.68
N PHE A 533 6.91 -7.27 -11.85
CA PHE A 533 5.80 -8.20 -11.97
C PHE A 533 6.09 -9.53 -11.25
N LYS A 534 7.24 -10.15 -11.54
CA LYS A 534 7.69 -11.40 -10.90
C LYS A 534 7.83 -11.22 -9.40
N ARG A 535 8.45 -10.13 -8.94
CA ARG A 535 8.58 -9.83 -7.51
C ARG A 535 7.22 -9.76 -6.83
N MET A 536 6.27 -9.07 -7.45
CA MET A 536 4.92 -8.94 -6.91
C MET A 536 4.18 -10.30 -6.90
N LYS A 537 4.36 -11.13 -7.94
CA LYS A 537 3.78 -12.48 -8.02
C LYS A 537 4.34 -13.42 -6.93
N LEU A 538 5.61 -13.28 -6.57
CA LEU A 538 6.23 -14.04 -5.47
C LEU A 538 5.63 -13.70 -4.10
N ARG A 539 5.05 -12.50 -3.93
CA ARG A 539 4.28 -12.13 -2.74
C ARG A 539 2.87 -12.73 -2.83
N THR A 540 2.78 -14.06 -2.75
CA THR A 540 1.57 -14.86 -2.98
C THR A 540 0.34 -14.33 -2.25
N ASN A 541 0.49 -13.96 -0.97
CA ASN A 541 -0.59 -13.40 -0.15
C ASN A 541 -1.13 -12.09 -0.72
N ALA A 542 -0.26 -11.12 -1.02
CA ALA A 542 -0.68 -9.85 -1.61
C ALA A 542 -1.20 -10.04 -3.05
N TRP A 543 -0.58 -10.91 -3.83
CA TRP A 543 -0.96 -11.22 -5.20
C TRP A 543 -2.40 -11.76 -5.35
N THR A 544 -2.96 -12.36 -4.29
CA THR A 544 -4.37 -12.79 -4.29
C THR A 544 -5.36 -11.62 -4.47
N ARG A 545 -4.92 -10.38 -4.22
CA ARG A 545 -5.71 -9.16 -4.37
C ARG A 545 -5.48 -8.43 -5.69
N VAL A 546 -4.73 -9.02 -6.62
CA VAL A 546 -4.62 -8.53 -7.99
C VAL A 546 -5.90 -8.80 -8.76
N SER A 547 -6.38 -7.77 -9.45
CA SER A 547 -7.39 -7.88 -10.50
C SER A 547 -6.85 -8.72 -11.65
N LYS A 548 -7.62 -9.74 -12.06
CA LYS A 548 -7.23 -10.67 -13.13
C LYS A 548 -8.27 -10.68 -14.25
N PRO A 549 -7.87 -10.66 -15.54
CA PRO A 549 -6.48 -10.69 -16.01
C PRO A 549 -5.75 -9.38 -15.70
N VAL A 550 -4.42 -9.48 -15.62
CA VAL A 550 -3.54 -8.31 -15.58
C VAL A 550 -3.70 -7.56 -16.89
N VAL A 551 -3.56 -6.24 -16.89
CA VAL A 551 -3.64 -5.45 -18.13
C VAL A 551 -2.27 -5.44 -18.77
N GLU A 552 -2.12 -6.07 -19.93
CA GLU A 552 -0.89 -6.04 -20.72
C GLU A 552 -1.07 -5.15 -21.94
N ILE A 553 -0.23 -4.12 -22.06
CA ILE A 553 -0.20 -3.21 -23.20
C ILE A 553 0.86 -3.72 -24.17
N ASN A 554 0.40 -4.10 -25.35
CA ASN A 554 1.23 -4.63 -26.43
C ASN A 554 1.69 -3.52 -27.38
N ASN A 555 2.59 -3.90 -28.28
CA ASN A 555 2.98 -3.09 -29.43
C ASN A 555 1.79 -2.82 -30.36
N LEU A 556 1.89 -1.75 -31.13
CA LEU A 556 0.92 -1.39 -32.15
C LEU A 556 0.83 -2.47 -33.23
N SER A 557 -0.36 -2.64 -33.79
CA SER A 557 -0.54 -3.43 -35.00
C SER A 557 0.19 -2.79 -36.19
N LYS A 558 0.47 -3.58 -37.23
CA LYS A 558 1.07 -3.08 -38.48
C LYS A 558 0.30 -1.88 -39.03
N GLU A 559 -1.02 -1.98 -39.08
CA GLU A 559 -1.88 -0.89 -39.59
C GLU A 559 -1.74 0.39 -38.75
N GLU A 560 -1.77 0.28 -37.42
CA GLU A 560 -1.59 1.42 -36.53
C GLU A 560 -0.19 2.04 -36.66
N SER A 561 0.85 1.21 -36.79
CA SER A 561 2.24 1.65 -36.97
C SER A 561 2.46 2.38 -38.29
N ILE A 562 1.97 1.84 -39.41
CA ILE A 562 2.07 2.49 -40.72
C ILE A 562 1.27 3.79 -40.72
N ASN A 563 0.06 3.78 -40.18
CA ASN A 563 -0.76 4.98 -40.01
C ASN A 563 -0.03 6.05 -39.18
N TYR A 564 0.69 5.67 -38.12
CA TYR A 564 1.52 6.58 -37.35
C TYR A 564 2.67 7.17 -38.17
N LEU A 565 3.48 6.34 -38.81
CA LEU A 565 4.62 6.79 -39.62
C LEU A 565 4.18 7.74 -40.74
N VAL A 566 3.11 7.40 -41.45
CA VAL A 566 2.61 8.19 -42.58
C VAL A 566 1.85 9.43 -42.11
N ASN A 567 0.78 9.26 -41.34
CA ASN A 567 -0.17 10.34 -41.05
C ASN A 567 0.21 11.19 -39.83
N LYS A 568 1.03 10.67 -38.90
CA LYS A 568 1.44 11.40 -37.69
C LYS A 568 2.85 11.95 -37.80
N ARG A 569 3.78 11.18 -38.38
CA ARG A 569 5.19 11.59 -38.55
C ARG A 569 5.45 12.24 -39.90
N GLY A 570 4.63 11.99 -40.91
CA GLY A 570 4.75 12.64 -42.22
C GLY A 570 5.71 11.93 -43.18
N ILE A 571 5.94 10.62 -42.99
CA ILE A 571 6.66 9.82 -43.99
C ILE A 571 5.73 9.61 -45.19
N ILE A 572 5.97 10.37 -46.26
CA ILE A 572 5.08 10.42 -47.42
C ILE A 572 5.08 9.09 -48.19
N ASP A 573 6.24 8.42 -48.27
CA ASP A 573 6.38 7.16 -48.96
C ASP A 573 5.97 5.99 -48.06
N ILE A 574 4.86 5.34 -48.42
CA ILE A 574 4.34 4.18 -47.69
C ILE A 574 5.31 3.00 -47.71
N THR A 575 6.11 2.84 -48.78
CA THR A 575 7.07 1.74 -48.90
C THR A 575 8.26 1.93 -47.95
N GLU A 576 8.70 3.18 -47.74
CA GLU A 576 9.71 3.49 -46.73
C GLU A 576 9.15 3.33 -45.31
N ALA A 577 7.90 3.74 -45.08
CA ALA A 577 7.23 3.49 -43.80
C ALA A 577 7.11 1.97 -43.51
N GLU A 578 6.81 1.16 -44.51
CA GLU A 578 6.79 -0.30 -44.39
C GLU A 578 8.18 -0.87 -44.06
N LYS A 579 9.25 -0.42 -44.72
CA LYS A 579 10.62 -0.86 -44.39
C LYS A 579 10.99 -0.55 -42.94
N LEU A 580 10.70 0.68 -42.48
CA LEU A 580 10.96 1.08 -41.10
C LEU A 580 10.16 0.25 -40.10
N TYR A 581 8.87 -0.01 -40.38
CA TYR A 581 8.06 -0.91 -39.57
C TYR A 581 8.62 -2.34 -39.57
N GLU A 582 9.04 -2.88 -40.71
CA GLU A 582 9.61 -4.23 -40.77
C GLU A 582 10.94 -4.33 -40.01
N LEU A 583 11.67 -3.22 -39.87
CA LEU A 583 12.89 -3.15 -39.05
C LEU A 583 12.58 -3.16 -37.54
N VAL A 584 11.71 -2.27 -37.04
CA VAL A 584 11.55 -2.09 -35.57
C VAL A 584 10.24 -2.64 -34.99
N GLY A 585 9.27 -2.96 -35.82
CA GLY A 585 7.96 -3.44 -35.41
C GLY A 585 7.05 -2.33 -34.86
N GLY A 586 6.14 -2.71 -33.95
CA GLY A 586 5.07 -1.83 -33.46
C GLY A 586 5.36 -1.03 -32.19
N CYS A 587 6.60 -1.05 -31.68
CA CYS A 587 6.96 -0.28 -30.49
C CYS A 587 6.94 1.21 -30.83
N ILE A 588 6.06 1.99 -30.16
CA ILE A 588 5.87 3.41 -30.53
C ILE A 588 7.13 4.25 -30.31
N MET A 589 7.94 3.92 -29.29
CA MET A 589 9.21 4.60 -29.05
C MET A 589 10.23 4.31 -30.16
N ASP A 590 10.35 3.07 -30.61
CA ASP A 590 11.28 2.72 -31.69
C ASP A 590 10.83 3.31 -33.03
N LEU A 591 9.52 3.28 -33.30
CA LEU A 591 8.91 3.94 -34.47
C LEU A 591 9.15 5.46 -34.45
N GLU A 592 9.10 6.08 -33.27
CA GLU A 592 9.43 7.50 -33.09
C GLU A 592 10.91 7.74 -33.45
N THR A 593 11.82 6.98 -32.85
CA THR A 593 13.26 7.09 -33.08
C THR A 593 13.63 6.94 -34.55
N VAL A 594 13.21 5.86 -35.22
CA VAL A 594 13.58 5.65 -36.63
C VAL A 594 12.94 6.68 -37.56
N ALA A 595 11.76 7.20 -37.22
CA ALA A 595 11.14 8.28 -37.98
C ALA A 595 11.91 9.61 -37.82
N ASP A 596 12.42 9.92 -36.63
CA ASP A 596 13.25 11.12 -36.40
C ASP A 596 14.60 11.02 -37.10
N GLU A 597 15.24 9.85 -37.08
CA GLU A 597 16.48 9.57 -37.80
C GLU A 597 16.28 9.72 -39.32
N PHE A 598 15.18 9.17 -39.84
CA PHE A 598 14.85 9.25 -41.26
C PHE A 598 14.50 10.68 -41.71
N LEU A 599 13.60 11.37 -40.98
CA LEU A 599 13.08 12.68 -41.40
C LEU A 599 13.99 13.84 -41.02
N ASN A 600 14.47 13.88 -39.77
CA ASN A 600 15.21 15.03 -39.24
C ASN A 600 16.70 14.92 -39.54
N LEU A 601 17.28 13.73 -39.38
CA LEU A 601 18.70 13.48 -39.66
C LEU A 601 18.97 13.11 -41.11
N LYS A 602 17.91 12.85 -41.91
CA LYS A 602 18.00 12.46 -43.33
C LYS A 602 18.88 11.23 -43.56
N GLN A 603 18.93 10.33 -42.59
CA GLN A 603 19.67 9.08 -42.73
C GLN A 603 18.95 8.14 -43.68
N SER A 604 19.72 7.38 -44.44
CA SER A 604 19.20 6.29 -45.25
C SER A 604 18.74 5.13 -44.35
N PHE A 605 17.83 4.30 -44.88
CA PHE A 605 17.37 3.09 -44.19
C PHE A 605 18.54 2.18 -43.75
N GLU A 606 19.56 2.03 -44.60
CA GLU A 606 20.72 1.17 -44.29
C GLU A 606 21.57 1.71 -43.14
N GLU A 607 21.73 3.04 -43.03
CA GLU A 607 22.45 3.66 -41.90
C GLU A 607 21.70 3.47 -40.57
N ILE A 608 20.37 3.66 -40.59
CA ILE A 608 19.50 3.44 -39.44
C ILE A 608 19.56 1.97 -38.99
N LYS A 609 19.45 1.04 -39.95
CA LYS A 609 19.53 -0.40 -39.71
C LYS A 609 20.87 -0.80 -39.09
N GLN A 610 21.98 -0.29 -39.62
CA GLN A 610 23.32 -0.56 -39.07
C GLN A 610 23.46 -0.06 -37.64
N GLN A 611 22.97 1.15 -37.33
CA GLN A 611 22.99 1.69 -35.97
C GLN A 611 22.19 0.81 -35.01
N LYS A 612 20.98 0.39 -35.40
CA LYS A 612 20.17 -0.53 -34.58
C LYS A 612 20.84 -1.88 -34.37
N PHE A 613 21.51 -2.42 -35.39
CA PHE A 613 22.22 -3.69 -35.26
C PHE A 613 23.43 -3.58 -34.31
N ILE A 614 24.13 -2.43 -34.28
CA ILE A 614 25.20 -2.18 -33.31
C ILE A 614 24.64 -2.13 -31.88
N GLU A 615 23.47 -1.51 -31.66
CA GLU A 615 22.81 -1.51 -30.35
C GLU A 615 22.45 -2.92 -29.90
N ILE A 616 21.83 -3.70 -30.78
CA ILE A 616 21.43 -5.10 -30.50
C ILE A 616 22.67 -5.97 -30.23
N ASP A 617 23.73 -5.82 -31.01
CA ASP A 617 24.96 -6.59 -30.79
C ASP A 617 25.57 -6.35 -29.40
N ASN A 618 25.51 -5.10 -28.93
CA ASN A 618 25.89 -4.75 -27.57
C ASN A 618 24.98 -5.41 -26.51
N GLU A 619 23.66 -5.45 -26.75
CA GLU A 619 22.73 -6.17 -25.86
C GLU A 619 23.05 -7.67 -25.79
N PHE A 620 23.33 -8.32 -26.93
CA PHE A 620 23.78 -9.71 -27.00
C PHE A 620 25.06 -9.96 -26.19
N ASN A 621 26.01 -9.03 -26.25
CA ASN A 621 27.22 -9.10 -25.45
C ASN A 621 26.95 -8.95 -23.93
N ILE A 622 26.06 -8.03 -23.54
CA ILE A 622 25.65 -7.85 -22.13
C ILE A 622 24.95 -9.11 -21.61
N ALA A 623 24.09 -9.71 -22.44
CA ALA A 623 23.39 -10.96 -22.16
C ALA A 623 24.29 -12.20 -22.18
N LYS A 624 25.53 -12.06 -22.63
CA LYS A 624 26.51 -13.12 -22.77
C LYS A 624 26.10 -14.22 -23.77
N LEU A 625 25.46 -13.82 -24.87
CA LEU A 625 24.91 -14.72 -25.89
C LEU A 625 25.86 -14.96 -27.08
N HIS A 626 26.99 -14.26 -27.17
CA HIS A 626 27.97 -14.48 -28.25
C HIS A 626 28.71 -15.81 -28.10
N LYS A 627 29.28 -16.29 -29.19
CA LYS A 627 30.05 -17.55 -29.20
C LYS A 627 31.11 -17.57 -28.10
N ASN A 628 31.22 -18.70 -27.40
CA ASN A 628 32.12 -18.92 -26.25
C ASN A 628 31.77 -18.12 -24.97
N GLN A 629 30.61 -17.45 -24.92
CA GLN A 629 30.12 -16.81 -23.70
C GLN A 629 29.16 -17.75 -22.92
N PRO A 630 29.01 -17.57 -21.59
CA PRO A 630 28.27 -18.50 -20.72
C PRO A 630 26.83 -18.83 -21.14
N ASN A 631 26.10 -17.90 -21.74
CA ASN A 631 24.69 -18.07 -22.08
C ASN A 631 24.47 -18.44 -23.56
N HIS A 632 25.54 -18.67 -24.33
CA HIS A 632 25.45 -18.92 -25.77
C HIS A 632 24.57 -20.13 -26.12
N GLU A 633 24.82 -21.29 -25.50
CA GLU A 633 24.08 -22.53 -25.80
C GLU A 633 22.60 -22.40 -25.44
N ALA A 634 22.31 -21.83 -24.26
CA ALA A 634 20.94 -21.55 -23.84
C ALA A 634 20.26 -20.59 -24.82
N GLY A 635 20.93 -19.50 -25.19
CA GLY A 635 20.47 -18.54 -26.19
C GLY A 635 20.18 -19.18 -27.54
N LYS A 636 21.07 -20.05 -28.02
CA LYS A 636 20.89 -20.78 -29.28
C LYS A 636 19.62 -21.62 -29.27
N HIS A 637 19.37 -22.36 -28.18
CA HIS A 637 18.14 -23.14 -28.01
C HIS A 637 16.89 -22.25 -28.00
N ILE A 638 16.94 -21.12 -27.29
CA ILE A 638 15.82 -20.16 -27.23
C ILE A 638 15.55 -19.59 -28.62
N ILE A 639 16.57 -19.05 -29.29
CA ILE A 639 16.47 -18.44 -30.61
C ILE A 639 15.90 -19.45 -31.63
N LYS A 640 16.38 -20.69 -31.62
CA LYS A 640 15.86 -21.74 -32.48
C LYS A 640 14.39 -22.04 -32.23
N ALA A 641 13.98 -22.11 -30.96
CA ALA A 641 12.57 -22.32 -30.61
C ALA A 641 11.69 -21.15 -31.03
N LEU A 642 12.15 -19.91 -30.81
CA LEU A 642 11.42 -18.70 -31.19
C LEU A 642 11.32 -18.55 -32.71
N ASN A 643 12.36 -18.85 -33.48
CA ASN A 643 12.29 -18.84 -34.94
C ASN A 643 11.33 -19.89 -35.50
N SER A 644 11.17 -21.03 -34.81
CA SER A 644 10.30 -22.12 -35.26
C SER A 644 8.82 -21.89 -34.89
N ASN A 645 8.57 -21.42 -33.68
CA ASN A 645 7.22 -21.37 -33.09
C ASN A 645 6.70 -19.95 -32.78
N GLY A 646 7.56 -18.93 -32.89
CA GLY A 646 7.27 -17.55 -32.48
C GLY A 646 7.20 -17.33 -30.97
N MET A 647 7.21 -18.40 -30.16
CA MET A 647 7.09 -18.34 -28.71
C MET A 647 7.71 -19.56 -28.03
N LEU A 648 8.09 -19.41 -26.77
CA LEU A 648 8.64 -20.47 -25.91
C LEU A 648 7.98 -20.42 -24.54
N ASP A 649 7.62 -21.56 -23.95
CA ASP A 649 7.08 -21.58 -22.58
C ASP A 649 8.14 -21.11 -21.56
N TYR A 650 7.71 -20.35 -20.55
CA TYR A 650 8.63 -19.79 -19.55
C TYR A 650 9.33 -20.86 -18.70
N LEU A 651 8.70 -22.00 -18.43
CA LEU A 651 9.35 -23.08 -17.68
C LEU A 651 10.46 -23.70 -18.53
N THR A 652 10.16 -24.01 -19.80
CA THR A 652 11.17 -24.50 -20.75
C THR A 652 12.32 -23.51 -20.90
N TYR A 653 12.03 -22.21 -21.02
CA TYR A 653 13.05 -21.17 -21.00
C TYR A 653 13.92 -21.23 -19.74
N SER A 654 13.30 -21.36 -18.57
CA SER A 654 14.01 -21.32 -17.29
C SER A 654 14.91 -22.54 -17.06
N GLU A 655 14.53 -23.70 -17.60
CA GLU A 655 15.28 -24.96 -17.53
C GLU A 655 16.57 -24.94 -18.37
N LEU A 656 16.68 -24.03 -19.34
CA LEU A 656 17.89 -23.88 -20.17
C LEU A 656 19.05 -23.19 -19.42
N PHE A 657 18.82 -22.66 -18.22
CA PHE A 657 19.83 -21.99 -17.42
C PHE A 657 20.16 -22.76 -16.15
N ASN A 658 21.36 -22.55 -15.60
CA ASN A 658 21.81 -23.25 -14.39
C ASN A 658 20.96 -22.88 -13.16
N ASN A 659 20.40 -21.67 -13.14
CA ASN A 659 19.52 -21.20 -12.10
C ASN A 659 18.60 -20.06 -12.60
N LEU A 660 17.54 -19.80 -11.84
CA LEU A 660 16.56 -18.76 -12.15
C LEU A 660 17.14 -17.34 -12.12
N GLU A 661 18.21 -17.08 -11.36
CA GLU A 661 18.82 -15.75 -11.32
C GLU A 661 19.51 -15.41 -12.64
N GLU A 662 20.23 -16.38 -13.23
CA GLU A 662 20.86 -16.27 -14.54
C GLU A 662 19.82 -16.09 -15.66
N ALA A 663 18.77 -16.91 -15.67
CA ALA A 663 17.65 -16.77 -16.58
C ALA A 663 17.00 -15.37 -16.48
N ASN A 664 16.82 -14.86 -15.27
CA ASN A 664 16.25 -13.53 -15.07
C ASN A 664 17.19 -12.42 -15.53
N LYS A 665 18.51 -12.56 -15.34
CA LYS A 665 19.50 -11.59 -15.85
C LYS A 665 19.43 -11.46 -17.37
N VAL A 666 19.29 -12.58 -18.08
CA VAL A 666 19.13 -12.57 -19.55
C VAL A 666 17.83 -11.87 -19.95
N LEU A 667 16.70 -12.13 -19.28
CA LEU A 667 15.45 -11.39 -19.54
C LEU A 667 15.54 -9.89 -19.26
N GLU A 668 16.48 -9.43 -18.44
CA GLU A 668 16.66 -8.00 -18.15
C GLU A 668 17.46 -7.24 -19.21
N THR A 669 18.03 -7.94 -20.20
CA THR A 669 18.86 -7.39 -21.29
C THR A 669 18.08 -6.98 -22.54
N ASN A 670 16.75 -7.03 -22.51
CA ASN A 670 15.87 -6.64 -23.62
C ASN A 670 16.05 -7.43 -24.93
N ILE A 671 16.66 -8.62 -24.91
CA ILE A 671 16.71 -9.50 -26.08
C ILE A 671 15.44 -10.34 -26.20
N PHE A 672 15.00 -10.87 -25.06
CA PHE A 672 13.79 -11.67 -24.94
C PHE A 672 12.78 -10.96 -24.06
N ALA A 673 11.50 -11.06 -24.42
CA ALA A 673 10.40 -10.55 -23.63
C ALA A 673 9.64 -11.69 -22.95
N TYR A 674 9.15 -11.45 -21.73
CA TYR A 674 8.26 -12.38 -21.04
C TYR A 674 6.86 -11.78 -20.95
N HIS A 675 5.88 -12.52 -21.49
CA HIS A 675 4.47 -12.18 -21.47
C HIS A 675 3.77 -12.87 -20.30
N PRO A 676 3.53 -12.18 -19.18
CA PRO A 676 3.12 -12.81 -17.94
C PRO A 676 1.71 -13.42 -17.99
N ILE A 677 0.82 -12.89 -18.84
CA ILE A 677 -0.54 -13.41 -18.99
C ILE A 677 -0.53 -14.78 -19.64
N LYS A 678 0.28 -14.93 -20.69
CA LYS A 678 0.42 -16.16 -21.47
C LYS A 678 1.48 -17.11 -20.91
N ASN A 679 2.33 -16.61 -20.01
CA ASN A 679 3.50 -17.31 -19.46
C ASN A 679 4.49 -17.78 -20.55
N ILE A 680 4.67 -16.97 -21.59
CA ILE A 680 5.55 -17.28 -22.73
C ILE A 680 6.69 -16.27 -22.84
N ILE A 681 7.72 -16.67 -23.57
CA ILE A 681 8.86 -15.88 -24.03
C ILE A 681 8.75 -15.64 -25.53
N THR A 682 9.09 -14.44 -25.97
CA THR A 682 9.24 -14.04 -27.38
C THR A 682 10.54 -13.25 -27.55
N PHE A 683 10.86 -12.85 -28.79
CA PHE A 683 11.80 -11.75 -28.99
C PHE A 683 11.20 -10.46 -28.45
N ASN A 684 12.04 -9.59 -27.90
CA ASN A 684 11.62 -8.32 -27.34
C ASN A 684 11.32 -7.26 -28.43
N SER A 685 11.91 -7.41 -29.61
CA SER A 685 11.62 -6.52 -30.74
C SER A 685 11.82 -7.22 -32.08
N ARG A 686 11.18 -6.69 -33.12
CA ARG A 686 11.37 -7.16 -34.50
C ARG A 686 12.77 -6.87 -35.03
N ALA A 687 13.45 -5.86 -34.48
CA ALA A 687 14.82 -5.53 -34.84
C ALA A 687 15.78 -6.66 -34.44
N ILE A 688 15.53 -7.31 -33.30
CA ILE A 688 16.29 -8.49 -32.86
C ILE A 688 16.04 -9.68 -33.80
N GLU A 689 14.80 -9.91 -34.22
CA GLU A 689 14.48 -10.94 -35.23
C GLU A 689 15.24 -10.70 -36.54
N CYS A 690 15.24 -9.46 -37.04
CA CYS A 690 15.97 -9.06 -38.24
C CYS A 690 17.48 -9.26 -38.06
N TYR A 691 18.05 -8.85 -36.93
CA TYR A 691 19.47 -9.03 -36.62
C TYR A 691 19.88 -10.51 -36.63
N ILE A 692 19.11 -11.36 -35.95
CA ILE A 692 19.37 -12.81 -35.89
C ILE A 692 19.29 -13.44 -37.27
N ARG A 693 18.28 -13.06 -38.08
CA ARG A 693 18.10 -13.61 -39.43
C ARG A 693 19.27 -13.28 -40.35
N GLU A 694 19.82 -12.08 -40.25
CA GLU A 694 20.97 -11.65 -41.07
C GLU A 694 22.31 -12.18 -40.54
N ASN A 695 22.35 -12.60 -39.27
CA ASN A 695 23.50 -13.22 -38.63
C ASN A 695 23.23 -14.70 -38.29
N ALA A 696 22.44 -15.38 -39.12
CA ALA A 696 21.99 -16.75 -38.86
C ALA A 696 23.15 -17.71 -38.59
N ASP A 697 24.27 -17.57 -39.30
CA ASP A 697 25.47 -18.42 -39.15
C ASP A 697 26.09 -18.37 -37.73
N ILE A 698 25.79 -17.32 -36.97
CA ILE A 698 26.27 -17.13 -35.58
C ILE A 698 25.32 -17.78 -34.58
N PHE A 699 24.00 -17.78 -34.87
CA PHE A 699 22.95 -18.05 -33.88
C PHE A 699 22.07 -19.27 -34.17
N ILE A 700 22.08 -19.81 -35.39
CA ILE A 700 21.30 -20.97 -35.85
C ILE A 700 22.27 -22.10 -36.20
#